data_AF-A0A316YJF8-F1
#
_entry.id   AF-A0A316YJF8-F1
#
_cell.length_a   1.000
_cell.length_b   1.000
_cell.length_c   1.000
_cell.angle_alpha   90.00
_cell.angle_beta   90.00
_cell.angle_gamma   90.00
#
_symmetry.space_group_name_H-M   'P 1'
#
loop_
_entity.id
_entity.type
_entity.pdbx_description
1 polymer ?
#
loop_
_entity_poly.entity_id
_entity_poly.type
_entity_poly.pdbx_seq_one_letter_code
_entity_poly.pdbx_strand_id
1 'polypeptide(L)'
;MWATPPMLLSAFSIAITVLFCASARAASLQLLYQNDGDWVREVDDSRRQPGYLLATMPVSASDAEKACGALNEKLYVPGAQIDSGLEQQLAYLVLKGQYAEGQAFWIDSSTSSDAALAGRSAPAVPRVQRGTTRAMVSSRADQDQDGSSHAALIIGGKQSQTTVSSKAADQTLPVLCTQSAPRHYANETDFSALWRVQTGHWLGFRDALSFRFQNVPYATNTPRFEQSKVLTATDLVNATDGNRSGQCPQGAGTDYAYTEQCLVLNVFTPALSGAAQTTKDGGQTASRPVMLWLHGGGFSSGSGLDQTFDGGSLASRGDVVVVTPNYRLGTLGFLAIDTDGEHANYGFGDVITALQWVKENIHYFGGDPSAVTVFGQSAGAQLVSALMGSLAAQGLFHRAIVQSGRPSDNANALQTVKDSLADSGSSSKAITALGCSTKETTENLLECLRAVPTGNFLNASPKASALLVDNHLITQRRLNFGKGFVQTGVPLLQGFMRDELGSLGSGIPSASETNLDAGLKSAGVSDGNRTTIESKPDLFPANGPGGVQNTTVSVVTDITSIARCGQEATLYAAAQSGALSAGLWGYYQNQRSIQIPNYDPFAICQQKSAGQPYYLCHSGDLLPVFGTPGYAFRLAPRDEYDIPYVNLLMDHWTSFARTGDPNPSAAYLQTRGYTTTQSLLSGKQWQQISATDGSGGGAGLWSLGPEPGMVELDQRGEQCNALGYPIDYVTKL
;
A
#
# COMPACT_ATOMS: atom_id res chain seq x y z
N MET A 1 20.96 -67.45 28.81
CA MET A 1 19.85 -67.66 29.76
C MET A 1 18.71 -66.72 29.39
N TRP A 2 17.61 -67.33 28.92
CA TRP A 2 16.20 -66.96 29.04
C TRP A 2 15.77 -65.51 29.36
N ALA A 3 14.99 -64.95 28.42
CA ALA A 3 13.62 -64.39 28.56
C ALA A 3 13.23 -63.44 29.72
N THR A 4 12.53 -62.37 29.31
CA THR A 4 11.62 -61.41 30.00
C THR A 4 10.52 -62.07 30.88
N PRO A 5 9.65 -61.39 31.71
CA PRO A 5 9.04 -60.03 31.59
C PRO A 5 8.65 -59.35 32.96
N PRO A 6 7.62 -58.46 33.13
CA PRO A 6 7.02 -57.42 32.26
C PRO A 6 6.92 -56.00 32.89
N MET A 7 6.76 -55.00 32.01
CA MET A 7 6.17 -53.67 32.28
C MET A 7 4.64 -53.75 32.43
N LEU A 8 4.07 -52.96 33.34
CA LEU A 8 2.63 -52.69 33.46
C LEU A 8 2.32 -51.29 32.92
N LEU A 9 1.52 -51.24 31.85
CA LEU A 9 0.84 -50.04 31.36
C LEU A 9 -0.39 -49.76 32.24
N SER A 10 -0.54 -48.52 32.71
CA SER A 10 -1.82 -47.97 33.15
C SER A 10 -2.31 -46.96 32.11
N ALA A 11 -3.39 -47.33 31.41
CA ALA A 11 -4.07 -46.49 30.44
C ALA A 11 -4.91 -45.41 31.14
N PHE A 12 -4.62 -44.14 30.88
CA PHE A 12 -5.56 -43.04 31.04
C PHE A 12 -6.01 -42.61 29.66
N SER A 13 -7.23 -43.01 29.28
CA SER A 13 -7.93 -42.49 28.10
C SER A 13 -8.31 -41.03 28.36
N ILE A 14 -7.46 -40.09 27.92
CA ILE A 14 -7.91 -38.72 27.65
C ILE A 14 -8.46 -38.75 26.23
N ALA A 15 -9.79 -38.73 26.13
CA ALA A 15 -10.48 -38.49 24.88
C ALA A 15 -10.08 -37.09 24.37
N ILE A 16 -9.11 -37.06 23.47
CA ILE A 16 -8.85 -35.90 22.63
C ILE A 16 -10.04 -35.82 21.69
N THR A 17 -11.03 -35.00 22.06
CA THR A 17 -12.02 -34.51 21.12
C THR A 17 -11.25 -33.66 20.11
N VAL A 18 -10.82 -34.30 19.01
CA VAL A 18 -10.41 -33.62 17.79
C VAL A 18 -11.67 -32.92 17.29
N LEU A 19 -11.90 -31.70 17.79
CA LEU A 19 -12.75 -30.75 17.10
C LEU A 19 -12.03 -30.49 15.77
N PHE A 20 -12.51 -31.16 14.73
CA PHE A 20 -12.32 -30.73 13.35
C PHE A 20 -12.88 -29.30 13.25
N CYS A 21 -12.06 -28.31 13.59
CA CYS A 21 -12.24 -26.98 13.05
C CYS A 21 -11.87 -27.11 11.58
N ALA A 22 -12.87 -27.36 10.74
CA ALA A 22 -12.80 -27.21 9.30
C ALA A 22 -12.55 -25.72 9.00
N SER A 23 -11.34 -25.24 9.32
CA SER A 23 -10.76 -24.09 8.65
C SER A 23 -10.91 -24.35 7.15
N ALA A 24 -11.43 -23.36 6.41
CA ALA A 24 -11.62 -23.40 4.97
C ALA A 24 -10.28 -23.57 4.24
N ARG A 25 -9.71 -24.77 4.35
CA ARG A 25 -8.47 -25.18 3.71
C ARG A 25 -8.79 -25.38 2.23
N ALA A 26 -8.16 -24.56 1.40
CA ALA A 26 -8.08 -24.69 -0.05
C ALA A 26 -9.27 -24.20 -0.90
N ALA A 27 -10.13 -23.31 -0.40
CA ALA A 27 -11.07 -22.61 -1.28
C ALA A 27 -10.49 -21.28 -1.78
N SER A 28 -10.51 -21.06 -3.10
CA SER A 28 -10.30 -19.73 -3.67
C SER A 28 -11.47 -18.82 -3.27
N LEU A 29 -11.17 -17.75 -2.53
CA LEU A 29 -12.15 -16.83 -1.95
C LEU A 29 -11.97 -15.44 -2.52
N GLN A 30 -13.07 -14.73 -2.76
CA GLN A 30 -13.02 -13.32 -3.13
C GLN A 30 -14.01 -12.52 -2.29
N LEU A 31 -13.56 -11.37 -1.81
CA LEU A 31 -14.39 -10.40 -1.12
C LEU A 31 -15.02 -9.47 -2.17
N LEU A 32 -16.35 -9.38 -2.17
CA LEU A 32 -17.12 -8.48 -3.02
C LEU A 32 -17.64 -7.36 -2.14
N TYR A 33 -16.88 -6.27 -2.07
CA TYR A 33 -17.25 -5.08 -1.31
C TYR A 33 -17.12 -3.85 -2.19
N GLN A 34 -18.18 -3.08 -2.24
CA GLN A 34 -18.22 -1.87 -3.02
C GLN A 34 -17.64 -0.70 -2.21
N ASN A 35 -16.30 -0.62 -2.19
CA ASN A 35 -15.59 0.48 -1.54
C ASN A 35 -15.74 1.77 -2.38
N ASP A 36 -16.69 2.62 -1.99
CA ASP A 36 -16.92 3.94 -2.58
C ASP A 36 -16.03 5.05 -1.98
N GLY A 37 -15.28 4.73 -0.93
CA GLY A 37 -14.35 5.63 -0.23
C GLY A 37 -15.03 6.75 0.56
N ASP A 38 -16.34 6.68 0.78
CA ASP A 38 -17.06 7.65 1.60
C ASP A 38 -16.90 7.35 3.09
N TRP A 39 -15.81 7.85 3.67
CA TRP A 39 -15.52 7.55 5.07
C TRP A 39 -16.42 8.26 6.09
N VAL A 40 -17.35 9.13 5.68
CA VAL A 40 -18.40 9.61 6.59
C VAL A 40 -19.38 8.49 6.91
N ARG A 41 -19.68 7.62 5.93
CA ARG A 41 -20.47 6.40 6.17
C ARG A 41 -19.66 5.32 6.87
N GLU A 42 -18.34 5.28 6.66
CA GLU A 42 -17.50 4.24 7.26
C GLU A 42 -17.31 4.35 8.77
N VAL A 43 -17.47 5.53 9.38
CA VAL A 43 -17.37 5.71 10.84
C VAL A 43 -18.63 5.22 11.58
N ASP A 44 -19.73 4.97 10.86
CA ASP A 44 -21.00 4.50 11.42
C ASP A 44 -21.38 3.13 10.82
N ASP A 45 -21.16 2.07 11.60
CA ASP A 45 -21.43 0.69 11.17
C ASP A 45 -22.88 0.46 10.71
N SER A 46 -23.85 1.27 11.17
CA SER A 46 -25.25 1.18 10.72
C SER A 46 -25.48 1.68 9.30
N ARG A 47 -24.56 2.49 8.77
CA ARG A 47 -24.57 3.04 7.41
C ARG A 47 -23.56 2.36 6.49
N ARG A 48 -22.91 1.30 6.97
CA ARG A 48 -21.94 0.51 6.20
C ARG A 48 -22.63 -0.22 5.05
N GLN A 49 -22.01 -0.16 3.87
CA GLN A 49 -22.44 -0.99 2.75
C GLN A 49 -22.27 -2.49 3.06
N PRO A 50 -23.21 -3.35 2.64
CA PRO A 50 -23.04 -4.78 2.78
C PRO A 50 -21.83 -5.26 1.96
N GLY A 51 -21.13 -6.27 2.48
CA GLY A 51 -20.12 -7.02 1.73
C GLY A 51 -20.57 -8.46 1.53
N TYR A 52 -19.91 -9.16 0.61
CA TYR A 52 -20.18 -10.55 0.32
C TYR A 52 -18.89 -11.35 0.14
N LEU A 53 -18.96 -12.65 0.37
CA LEU A 53 -17.89 -13.58 0.05
C LEU A 53 -18.30 -14.45 -1.13
N LEU A 54 -17.45 -14.50 -2.14
CA LEU A 54 -17.56 -15.40 -3.26
C LEU A 54 -16.61 -16.58 -3.04
N ALA A 55 -17.18 -17.76 -2.77
CA ALA A 55 -16.44 -19.02 -2.86
C ALA A 55 -16.42 -19.43 -4.33
N THR A 56 -15.28 -19.22 -4.98
CA THR A 56 -15.15 -19.37 -6.43
C THR A 56 -15.13 -20.82 -6.90
N MET A 57 -14.85 -21.76 -5.98
CA MET A 57 -14.91 -23.20 -6.21
C MET A 57 -16.35 -23.66 -6.46
N PRO A 58 -16.67 -24.20 -7.65
CA PRO A 58 -18.01 -24.68 -7.91
C PRO A 58 -18.37 -25.90 -7.05
N VAL A 59 -19.56 -25.89 -6.45
CA VAL A 59 -20.10 -27.00 -5.65
C VAL A 59 -21.54 -27.31 -6.05
N SER A 60 -22.05 -28.45 -5.61
CA SER A 60 -23.46 -28.81 -5.77
C SER A 60 -24.36 -27.88 -4.93
N ALA A 61 -25.64 -27.79 -5.28
CA ALA A 61 -26.59 -27.00 -4.50
C ALA A 61 -26.67 -27.47 -3.02
N SER A 62 -26.58 -28.78 -2.77
CA SER A 62 -26.63 -29.35 -1.41
C SER A 62 -25.39 -29.06 -0.56
N ASP A 63 -24.28 -28.64 -1.17
CA ASP A 63 -23.04 -28.32 -0.47
C ASP A 63 -22.81 -26.80 -0.35
N ALA A 64 -23.64 -25.97 -1.00
CA ALA A 64 -23.52 -24.52 -0.97
C ALA A 64 -23.65 -23.94 0.46
N GLU A 65 -24.61 -24.40 1.25
CA GLU A 65 -24.77 -23.98 2.65
C GLU A 65 -23.55 -24.35 3.51
N LYS A 66 -22.99 -25.55 3.31
CA LYS A 66 -21.81 -26.01 4.03
C LYS A 66 -20.58 -25.17 3.67
N ALA A 67 -20.46 -24.77 2.39
CA ALA A 67 -19.38 -23.90 1.92
C ALA A 67 -19.40 -22.55 2.65
N CYS A 68 -20.57 -21.89 2.76
CA CYS A 68 -20.68 -20.65 3.55
C CYS A 68 -20.51 -20.90 5.05
N GLY A 69 -21.06 -22.00 5.59
CA GLY A 69 -20.93 -22.37 6.99
C GLY A 69 -19.48 -22.58 7.43
N ALA A 70 -18.62 -23.13 6.56
CA ALA A 70 -17.18 -23.27 6.81
C ALA A 70 -16.44 -21.91 6.92
N LEU A 71 -17.06 -20.84 6.45
CA LEU A 71 -16.57 -19.46 6.58
C LEU A 71 -17.20 -18.73 7.78
N ASN A 72 -18.08 -19.38 8.56
CA ASN A 72 -18.96 -18.75 9.55
C ASN A 72 -19.94 -17.74 8.92
N GLU A 73 -20.42 -18.03 7.71
CA GLU A 73 -21.34 -17.18 6.96
C GLU A 73 -22.58 -17.98 6.51
N LYS A 74 -23.58 -17.27 6.00
CA LYS A 74 -24.79 -17.86 5.42
C LYS A 74 -24.78 -17.69 3.91
N LEU A 75 -25.63 -18.42 3.20
CA LEU A 75 -25.92 -18.12 1.80
C LEU A 75 -26.51 -16.71 1.68
N TYR A 76 -26.17 -16.02 0.60
CA TYR A 76 -26.80 -14.76 0.26
C TYR A 76 -28.30 -14.95 0.05
N VAL A 77 -29.11 -14.15 0.74
CA VAL A 77 -30.57 -14.13 0.59
C VAL A 77 -30.92 -12.92 -0.29
N PRO A 78 -31.51 -13.12 -1.48
CA PRO A 78 -31.87 -12.02 -2.35
C PRO A 78 -33.00 -11.18 -1.72
N GLY A 79 -32.80 -9.86 -1.70
CA GLY A 79 -33.84 -8.89 -1.37
C GLY A 79 -34.86 -8.73 -2.50
N ALA A 80 -35.87 -7.88 -2.27
CA ALA A 80 -36.81 -7.47 -3.33
C ALA A 80 -36.09 -6.79 -4.51
N GLN A 81 -34.98 -6.11 -4.23
CA GLN A 81 -33.99 -5.69 -5.22
C GLN A 81 -32.62 -6.21 -4.78
N ILE A 82 -31.79 -6.53 -5.77
CA ILE A 82 -30.40 -6.93 -5.53
C ILE A 82 -29.63 -5.68 -5.14
N ASP A 83 -28.71 -5.84 -4.19
CA ASP A 83 -27.87 -4.76 -3.71
C ASP A 83 -27.01 -4.21 -4.86
N SER A 84 -27.04 -2.90 -5.07
CA SER A 84 -26.35 -2.26 -6.20
C SER A 84 -24.83 -2.38 -6.10
N GLY A 85 -24.29 -2.45 -4.88
CA GLY A 85 -22.87 -2.70 -4.65
C GLY A 85 -22.45 -4.09 -5.12
N LEU A 86 -23.24 -5.12 -4.78
CA LEU A 86 -23.06 -6.46 -5.31
C LEU A 86 -23.13 -6.50 -6.85
N GLU A 87 -24.12 -5.84 -7.46
CA GLU A 87 -24.24 -5.78 -8.92
C GLU A 87 -23.00 -5.15 -9.58
N GLN A 88 -22.48 -4.06 -9.03
CA GLN A 88 -21.26 -3.40 -9.52
C GLN A 88 -20.03 -4.32 -9.41
N GLN A 89 -19.90 -5.05 -8.30
CA GLN A 89 -18.81 -6.00 -8.11
C GLN A 89 -18.89 -7.18 -9.08
N LEU A 90 -20.08 -7.74 -9.29
CA LEU A 90 -20.31 -8.82 -10.24
C LEU A 90 -20.10 -8.37 -11.69
N ALA A 91 -20.56 -7.18 -12.06
CA ALA A 91 -20.31 -6.58 -13.37
C ALA A 91 -18.81 -6.33 -13.60
N TYR A 92 -18.08 -5.95 -12.54
CA TYR A 92 -16.63 -5.80 -12.62
C TYR A 92 -15.90 -7.13 -12.86
N LEU A 93 -16.37 -8.22 -12.26
CA LEU A 93 -15.86 -9.56 -12.54
C LEU A 93 -16.03 -9.97 -14.01
N VAL A 94 -17.14 -9.57 -14.63
CA VAL A 94 -17.36 -9.74 -16.08
C VAL A 94 -16.43 -8.85 -16.89
N LEU A 95 -16.30 -7.56 -16.52
CA LEU A 95 -15.41 -6.62 -17.22
C LEU A 95 -13.96 -7.11 -17.27
N LYS A 96 -13.45 -7.70 -16.19
CA LYS A 96 -12.09 -8.26 -16.11
C LYS A 96 -11.96 -9.66 -16.74
N GLY A 97 -13.03 -10.20 -17.32
CA GLY A 97 -13.06 -11.52 -17.95
C GLY A 97 -12.94 -12.69 -16.97
N GLN A 98 -13.16 -12.47 -15.67
CA GLN A 98 -13.13 -13.55 -14.67
C GLN A 98 -14.37 -14.45 -14.75
N TYR A 99 -15.51 -13.90 -15.17
CA TYR A 99 -16.73 -14.64 -15.47
C TYR A 99 -17.38 -14.13 -16.76
N ALA A 100 -18.13 -15.00 -17.44
CA ALA A 100 -18.92 -14.61 -18.60
C ALA A 100 -20.25 -13.96 -18.17
N GLU A 101 -20.86 -13.17 -19.07
CA GLU A 101 -22.26 -12.77 -18.92
C GLU A 101 -23.14 -14.02 -18.80
N GLY A 102 -24.10 -14.01 -17.87
CA GLY A 102 -24.96 -15.18 -17.60
C GLY A 102 -24.37 -16.19 -16.61
N GLN A 103 -23.18 -15.96 -16.05
CA GLN A 103 -22.64 -16.78 -14.97
C GLN A 103 -23.62 -16.85 -13.79
N ALA A 104 -23.87 -18.07 -13.30
CA ALA A 104 -24.76 -18.33 -12.17
C ALA A 104 -23.98 -18.61 -10.88
N PHE A 105 -24.53 -18.22 -9.73
CA PHE A 105 -24.00 -18.42 -8.38
C PHE A 105 -25.06 -19.01 -7.48
N TRP A 106 -24.71 -19.99 -6.66
CA TRP A 106 -25.62 -20.51 -5.64
C TRP A 106 -25.92 -19.44 -4.59
N ILE A 107 -27.21 -19.29 -4.30
CA ILE A 107 -27.78 -18.39 -3.29
C ILE A 107 -28.86 -19.13 -2.50
N ASP A 108 -29.36 -18.50 -1.44
CA ASP A 108 -30.50 -19.03 -0.70
C ASP A 108 -31.79 -18.91 -1.53
N SER A 109 -32.65 -19.94 -1.46
CA SER A 109 -33.93 -19.96 -2.17
C SER A 109 -35.06 -19.19 -1.49
N SER A 110 -34.89 -18.79 -0.23
CA SER A 110 -35.84 -17.96 0.50
C SER A 110 -35.82 -16.52 -0.03
N THR A 111 -37.00 -15.90 -0.14
CA THR A 111 -37.11 -14.46 -0.40
C THR A 111 -37.07 -13.71 0.92
N SER A 112 -36.63 -12.44 0.91
CA SER A 112 -36.56 -11.62 2.14
C SER A 112 -37.86 -11.52 2.95
N SER A 113 -39.02 -11.79 2.33
CA SER A 113 -40.33 -11.91 2.98
C SER A 113 -40.45 -13.11 3.93
N ASP A 114 -39.76 -14.22 3.63
CA ASP A 114 -39.80 -15.46 4.42
C ASP A 114 -38.80 -15.41 5.59
N ALA A 115 -37.65 -14.76 5.40
CA ALA A 115 -36.66 -14.53 6.46
C ALA A 115 -37.19 -13.62 7.59
N ALA A 116 -38.04 -12.64 7.26
CA ALA A 116 -38.69 -11.76 8.24
C ALA A 116 -39.73 -12.50 9.12
N LEU A 117 -40.29 -13.62 8.62
CA LEU A 117 -41.24 -14.47 9.35
C LEU A 117 -40.54 -15.46 10.29
N ALA A 118 -39.32 -15.91 9.96
CA ALA A 118 -38.53 -16.81 10.80
C ALA A 118 -37.94 -16.13 12.06
N GLY A 119 -37.80 -14.80 12.07
CA GLY A 119 -37.34 -14.01 13.22
C GLY A 119 -38.38 -13.79 14.33
N ARG A 120 -39.61 -14.31 14.18
CA ARG A 120 -40.71 -14.15 15.15
C ARG A 120 -41.19 -15.49 15.70
N SER A 121 -40.34 -16.22 16.42
CA SER A 121 -40.81 -17.34 17.25
C SER A 121 -40.12 -17.35 18.62
N ALA A 122 -40.64 -16.53 19.52
CA ALA A 122 -40.60 -16.78 20.96
C ALA A 122 -41.93 -17.48 21.36
N PRO A 123 -41.94 -18.39 22.35
CA PRO A 123 -43.11 -19.24 22.62
C PRO A 123 -44.18 -18.45 23.38
N ALA A 124 -45.41 -18.43 22.86
CA ALA A 124 -46.58 -17.99 23.60
C ALA A 124 -47.73 -19.01 23.53
N VAL A 125 -48.30 -19.24 24.71
CA VAL A 125 -49.35 -20.17 25.15
C VAL A 125 -50.68 -20.00 24.37
N PRO A 126 -51.51 -21.05 24.21
CA PRO A 126 -52.54 -21.11 23.16
C PRO A 126 -53.85 -20.42 23.54
N ARG A 127 -54.54 -19.86 22.54
CA ARG A 127 -55.97 -19.51 22.64
C ARG A 127 -56.74 -19.83 21.36
N VAL A 128 -58.01 -20.13 21.58
CA VAL A 128 -58.96 -20.92 20.77
C VAL A 128 -59.66 -20.13 19.64
N GLN A 129 -59.86 -20.82 18.51
CA GLN A 129 -60.84 -20.73 17.39
C GLN A 129 -61.64 -19.43 17.10
N ARG A 130 -61.75 -19.09 15.80
CA ARG A 130 -62.94 -19.33 14.93
C ARG A 130 -62.64 -18.97 13.47
N GLY A 131 -63.19 -19.74 12.53
CA GLY A 131 -62.82 -19.71 11.10
C GLY A 131 -63.69 -18.84 10.20
N THR A 132 -63.36 -18.87 8.90
CA THR A 132 -64.29 -18.94 7.75
C THR A 132 -63.52 -19.08 6.42
N THR A 133 -64.11 -19.87 5.52
CA THR A 133 -63.90 -20.14 4.07
C THR A 133 -63.48 -18.93 3.21
N ARG A 134 -62.87 -18.97 2.01
CA ARG A 134 -62.70 -19.91 0.85
C ARG A 134 -61.59 -19.24 -0.02
N ALA A 135 -60.77 -19.90 -0.84
CA ALA A 135 -61.10 -20.33 -2.20
C ALA A 135 -59.93 -21.11 -2.83
N MET A 136 -60.28 -22.14 -3.61
CA MET A 136 -59.37 -22.97 -4.41
C MET A 136 -58.78 -22.19 -5.59
N VAL A 137 -57.50 -22.40 -5.86
CA VAL A 137 -56.98 -22.46 -7.24
C VAL A 137 -56.21 -23.77 -7.36
N SER A 138 -56.68 -24.59 -8.28
CA SER A 138 -56.10 -25.87 -8.70
C SER A 138 -55.06 -25.61 -9.78
N SER A 139 -53.85 -26.14 -9.62
CA SER A 139 -53.15 -26.75 -10.76
C SER A 139 -52.32 -27.93 -10.23
N ARG A 140 -52.67 -29.11 -10.72
CA ARG A 140 -51.89 -30.35 -10.56
C ARG A 140 -50.56 -30.16 -11.29
N ALA A 141 -49.47 -30.27 -10.56
CA ALA A 141 -48.19 -30.66 -11.14
C ALA A 141 -48.14 -32.19 -11.09
N ASP A 142 -48.01 -32.81 -12.26
CA ASP A 142 -47.57 -34.20 -12.37
C ASP A 142 -46.18 -34.31 -11.75
N GLN A 143 -46.03 -35.34 -10.91
CA GLN A 143 -44.77 -35.71 -10.28
C GLN A 143 -43.88 -36.39 -11.32
N ASP A 144 -42.69 -35.83 -11.55
CA ASP A 144 -41.52 -36.59 -11.94
C ASP A 144 -40.50 -36.54 -10.79
N GLN A 145 -39.95 -37.70 -10.45
CA GLN A 145 -39.05 -37.93 -9.33
C GLN A 145 -37.61 -37.49 -9.69
N ASP A 146 -36.98 -36.76 -8.75
CA ASP A 146 -35.56 -36.33 -8.69
C ASP A 146 -35.13 -35.03 -9.44
N GLY A 147 -36.06 -34.09 -9.63
CA GLY A 147 -35.81 -32.77 -10.26
C GLY A 147 -35.94 -31.56 -9.32
N SER A 148 -35.25 -31.51 -8.18
CA SER A 148 -35.30 -30.31 -7.31
C SER A 148 -34.53 -29.15 -7.94
N SER A 149 -35.24 -28.06 -8.24
CA SER A 149 -34.62 -26.83 -8.77
C SER A 149 -34.23 -25.89 -7.61
N HIS A 150 -32.99 -25.41 -7.60
CA HIS A 150 -32.41 -24.54 -6.56
C HIS A 150 -32.19 -23.11 -7.07
N ALA A 151 -32.21 -22.13 -6.18
CA ALA A 151 -32.06 -20.73 -6.57
C ALA A 151 -30.61 -20.38 -6.91
N ALA A 152 -30.42 -19.68 -8.02
CA ALA A 152 -29.15 -19.15 -8.44
C ALA A 152 -29.28 -17.70 -8.92
N LEU A 153 -28.29 -16.88 -8.54
CA LEU A 153 -28.12 -15.51 -9.04
C LEU A 153 -27.38 -15.56 -10.37
N ILE A 154 -27.97 -14.98 -11.43
CA ILE A 154 -27.34 -14.87 -12.75
C ILE A 154 -26.86 -13.44 -12.95
N ILE A 155 -25.56 -13.26 -13.18
CA ILE A 155 -24.98 -11.96 -13.54
C ILE A 155 -25.49 -11.53 -14.91
N GLY A 156 -26.07 -10.34 -14.99
CA GLY A 156 -26.44 -9.72 -16.25
C GLY A 156 -25.23 -9.12 -16.99
N GLY A 157 -25.35 -8.96 -18.30
CA GLY A 157 -24.33 -8.25 -19.09
C GLY A 157 -24.26 -6.75 -18.81
N LYS A 158 -23.37 -6.04 -19.51
CA LYS A 158 -23.19 -4.57 -19.37
C LYS A 158 -24.48 -3.73 -19.49
N GLN A 159 -25.59 -4.32 -19.95
CA GLN A 159 -26.91 -3.71 -20.09
C GLN A 159 -28.07 -4.59 -19.58
N SER A 160 -27.82 -5.69 -18.85
CA SER A 160 -28.86 -6.56 -18.31
C SER A 160 -28.82 -6.57 -16.78
N GLN A 161 -29.99 -6.59 -16.15
CA GLN A 161 -30.09 -6.69 -14.69
C GLN A 161 -29.67 -8.09 -14.22
N THR A 162 -29.09 -8.14 -13.03
CA THR A 162 -28.85 -9.40 -12.33
C THR A 162 -30.20 -10.02 -12.00
N THR A 163 -30.35 -11.33 -12.18
CA THR A 163 -31.65 -12.01 -11.98
C THR A 163 -31.53 -13.23 -11.09
N VAL A 164 -32.62 -13.62 -10.44
CA VAL A 164 -32.72 -14.87 -9.70
C VAL A 164 -33.46 -15.88 -10.57
N SER A 165 -32.89 -17.07 -10.72
CA SER A 165 -33.46 -18.16 -11.52
C SER A 165 -33.35 -19.48 -10.79
N SER A 166 -34.15 -20.47 -11.21
CA SER A 166 -33.98 -21.84 -10.74
C SER A 166 -32.99 -22.61 -11.63
N LYS A 167 -32.10 -23.38 -11.01
CA LYS A 167 -31.11 -24.25 -11.65
C LYS A 167 -31.24 -25.67 -11.13
N ALA A 168 -30.88 -26.65 -11.95
CA ALA A 168 -30.94 -28.06 -11.57
C ALA A 168 -29.90 -28.38 -10.49
N ALA A 169 -30.26 -29.26 -9.55
CA ALA A 169 -29.42 -29.62 -8.40
C ALA A 169 -28.09 -30.30 -8.77
N ASP A 170 -28.01 -30.90 -9.95
CA ASP A 170 -26.84 -31.59 -10.50
C ASP A 170 -25.77 -30.64 -11.05
N GLN A 171 -26.08 -29.34 -11.20
CA GLN A 171 -25.10 -28.34 -11.61
C GLN A 171 -24.12 -28.01 -10.47
N THR A 172 -22.87 -27.72 -10.83
CA THR A 172 -21.88 -27.16 -9.90
C THR A 172 -21.67 -25.69 -10.20
N LEU A 173 -21.93 -24.82 -9.22
CA LEU A 173 -21.78 -23.36 -9.37
C LEU A 173 -20.95 -22.78 -8.21
N PRO A 174 -20.22 -21.67 -8.43
CA PRO A 174 -19.65 -20.88 -7.34
C PRO A 174 -20.73 -20.42 -6.37
N VAL A 175 -20.34 -20.14 -5.12
CA VAL A 175 -21.31 -19.84 -4.04
C VAL A 175 -21.15 -18.41 -3.55
N LEU A 176 -22.27 -17.71 -3.43
CA LEU A 176 -22.31 -16.37 -2.85
C LEU A 176 -22.80 -16.44 -1.40
N CYS A 177 -21.94 -15.99 -0.49
CA CYS A 177 -22.18 -15.97 0.95
C CYS A 177 -22.29 -14.53 1.47
N THR A 178 -22.89 -14.37 2.65
CA THR A 178 -22.79 -13.14 3.44
C THR A 178 -21.34 -12.84 3.82
N GLN A 179 -21.05 -11.59 4.17
CA GLN A 179 -19.82 -11.19 4.85
C GLN A 179 -20.20 -10.40 6.10
N SER A 180 -20.04 -11.02 7.26
CA SER A 180 -20.39 -10.44 8.56
C SER A 180 -19.18 -9.97 9.36
N ALA A 181 -17.95 -10.14 8.84
CA ALA A 181 -16.74 -9.70 9.52
C ALA A 181 -16.78 -8.17 9.79
N PRO A 182 -16.42 -7.75 11.02
CA PRO A 182 -16.35 -6.34 11.36
C PRO A 182 -15.21 -5.67 10.61
N ARG A 183 -15.22 -4.34 10.61
CA ARG A 183 -14.10 -3.56 10.07
C ARG A 183 -12.95 -3.60 11.08
N HIS A 184 -11.72 -3.67 10.56
CA HIS A 184 -10.54 -3.47 11.38
C HIS A 184 -10.30 -1.98 11.58
N TYR A 185 -10.13 -1.58 12.84
CA TYR A 185 -9.67 -0.24 13.21
C TYR A 185 -8.30 -0.36 13.88
N ALA A 186 -7.50 0.71 13.85
CA ALA A 186 -6.13 0.73 14.38
C ALA A 186 -5.99 0.18 15.82
N ASN A 187 -7.02 0.34 16.65
CA ASN A 187 -7.09 -0.09 18.05
C ASN A 187 -8.01 -1.32 18.29
N GLU A 188 -8.66 -1.84 17.24
CA GLU A 188 -9.70 -2.86 17.35
C GLU A 188 -9.46 -3.93 16.28
N THR A 189 -8.70 -4.97 16.65
CA THR A 189 -8.45 -6.14 15.79
C THR A 189 -9.09 -7.39 16.35
N ASP A 190 -9.98 -8.00 15.59
CA ASP A 190 -10.59 -9.28 15.95
C ASP A 190 -9.83 -10.45 15.31
N PHE A 191 -8.90 -11.03 16.06
CA PHE A 191 -8.16 -12.25 15.68
C PHE A 191 -8.88 -13.55 16.06
N SER A 192 -10.16 -13.47 16.45
CA SER A 192 -10.94 -14.65 16.82
C SER A 192 -10.99 -15.66 15.69
N ALA A 193 -11.23 -16.93 16.04
CA ALA A 193 -11.31 -18.00 15.07
C ALA A 193 -12.45 -17.82 14.05
N LEU A 194 -13.41 -16.93 14.32
CA LEU A 194 -14.57 -16.66 13.44
C LEU A 194 -14.15 -16.14 12.07
N TRP A 195 -13.13 -15.27 12.04
CA TRP A 195 -12.71 -14.58 10.82
C TRP A 195 -11.42 -15.12 10.22
N ARG A 196 -10.86 -16.20 10.80
CA ARG A 196 -9.62 -16.80 10.33
C ARG A 196 -9.77 -17.36 8.92
N VAL A 197 -8.74 -17.17 8.13
CA VAL A 197 -8.61 -17.71 6.78
C VAL A 197 -7.24 -18.33 6.62
N GLN A 198 -7.14 -19.38 5.80
CA GLN A 198 -5.87 -20.01 5.48
C GLN A 198 -5.68 -20.04 3.96
N THR A 199 -4.53 -19.59 3.47
CA THR A 199 -4.10 -19.80 2.09
C THR A 199 -2.66 -20.32 2.07
N GLY A 200 -2.40 -21.40 1.32
CA GLY A 200 -1.12 -22.09 1.36
C GLY A 200 -0.67 -22.40 2.79
N HIS A 201 0.51 -21.90 3.13
CA HIS A 201 1.14 -22.01 4.45
C HIS A 201 0.77 -20.88 5.41
N TRP A 202 -0.13 -19.96 5.03
CA TRP A 202 -0.37 -18.72 5.75
C TRP A 202 -1.76 -18.72 6.39
N LEU A 203 -1.80 -18.62 7.72
CA LEU A 203 -3.01 -18.39 8.49
C LEU A 203 -3.14 -16.88 8.75
N GLY A 204 -4.21 -16.27 8.29
CA GLY A 204 -4.55 -14.88 8.52
C GLY A 204 -5.99 -14.72 8.99
N PHE A 205 -6.57 -13.56 8.75
CA PHE A 205 -7.97 -13.26 9.03
C PHE A 205 -8.57 -12.41 7.92
N ARG A 206 -9.87 -12.19 7.96
CA ARG A 206 -10.55 -11.23 7.09
C ARG A 206 -11.24 -10.18 7.95
N ASP A 207 -11.35 -8.98 7.40
CA ASP A 207 -12.22 -7.94 7.93
C ASP A 207 -13.26 -7.54 6.87
N ALA A 208 -13.90 -6.42 7.11
CA ALA A 208 -14.82 -5.78 6.18
C ALA A 208 -14.30 -5.55 4.76
N LEU A 209 -13.02 -5.22 4.63
CA LEU A 209 -12.44 -4.66 3.41
C LEU A 209 -11.56 -5.66 2.67
N SER A 210 -10.92 -6.56 3.40
CA SER A 210 -9.80 -7.35 2.88
C SER A 210 -9.52 -8.60 3.71
N PHE A 211 -8.84 -9.56 3.08
CA PHE A 211 -8.07 -10.57 3.79
C PHE A 211 -6.72 -9.98 4.22
N ARG A 212 -6.30 -10.30 5.44
CA ARG A 212 -5.17 -9.70 6.13
C ARG A 212 -4.24 -10.77 6.69
N PHE A 213 -2.95 -10.59 6.44
CA PHE A 213 -1.88 -11.42 6.96
C PHE A 213 -0.83 -10.48 7.53
N GLN A 214 -0.75 -10.42 8.86
CA GLN A 214 0.08 -9.47 9.56
C GLN A 214 1.34 -10.14 10.09
N ASN A 215 2.44 -9.39 10.11
CA ASN A 215 3.72 -9.84 10.67
C ASN A 215 4.23 -11.16 10.05
N VAL A 216 4.06 -11.32 8.74
CA VAL A 216 4.57 -12.47 7.99
C VAL A 216 6.09 -12.36 7.91
N PRO A 217 6.87 -13.31 8.47
CA PRO A 217 8.30 -13.29 8.32
C PRO A 217 8.66 -13.57 6.86
N TYR A 218 9.37 -12.64 6.23
CA TYR A 218 9.80 -12.80 4.84
C TYR A 218 11.27 -13.22 4.72
N ALA A 219 12.01 -13.17 5.83
CA ALA A 219 13.40 -13.56 5.92
C ALA A 219 13.63 -14.59 7.04
N THR A 220 14.67 -15.41 6.90
CA THR A 220 15.17 -16.24 8.00
C THR A 220 15.72 -15.36 9.13
N ASN A 221 15.83 -15.90 10.34
CA ASN A 221 16.49 -15.21 11.46
C ASN A 221 17.88 -14.73 11.00
N THR A 222 18.06 -13.41 10.94
CA THR A 222 19.22 -12.77 10.33
C THR A 222 20.09 -12.20 11.44
N PRO A 223 21.36 -12.66 11.57
CA PRO A 223 22.30 -12.08 12.52
C PRO A 223 22.61 -10.60 12.18
N ARG A 224 23.09 -9.85 13.16
CA ARG A 224 23.53 -8.47 12.91
C ARG A 224 24.63 -8.43 11.86
N PHE A 225 24.50 -7.44 10.97
CA PHE A 225 25.46 -7.15 9.92
C PHE A 225 25.67 -8.31 8.94
N GLU A 226 24.61 -9.10 8.73
CA GLU A 226 24.51 -10.10 7.65
C GLU A 226 23.42 -9.68 6.66
N GLN A 227 23.58 -10.03 5.38
CA GLN A 227 22.49 -9.90 4.41
C GLN A 227 21.37 -10.89 4.76
N SER A 228 20.12 -10.44 4.65
CA SER A 228 18.96 -11.31 4.90
C SER A 228 18.79 -12.33 3.76
N LYS A 229 18.10 -13.43 4.08
CA LYS A 229 17.79 -14.51 3.13
C LYS A 229 16.30 -14.81 3.19
N VAL A 230 15.69 -15.06 2.04
CA VAL A 230 14.25 -15.33 1.92
C VAL A 230 13.86 -16.53 2.79
N LEU A 231 12.75 -16.40 3.49
CA LEU A 231 12.14 -17.52 4.21
C LEU A 231 11.30 -18.37 3.26
N THR A 232 11.65 -19.64 3.10
CA THR A 232 10.78 -20.66 2.50
C THR A 232 9.97 -21.35 3.61
N ALA A 233 8.67 -21.08 3.67
CA ALA A 233 7.79 -21.69 4.67
C ALA A 233 7.42 -23.13 4.26
N THR A 234 7.68 -24.10 5.13
CA THR A 234 7.22 -25.50 4.97
C THR A 234 6.03 -25.82 5.86
N ASP A 235 5.97 -25.20 7.04
CA ASP A 235 4.91 -25.38 8.02
C ASP A 235 3.91 -24.23 7.99
N LEU A 236 2.78 -24.39 8.69
CA LEU A 236 1.79 -23.34 8.84
C LEU A 236 2.38 -22.15 9.62
N VAL A 237 2.36 -20.97 9.01
CA VAL A 237 2.78 -19.71 9.61
C VAL A 237 1.56 -18.92 10.06
N ASN A 238 1.51 -18.61 11.37
CA ASN A 238 0.43 -17.86 11.97
C ASN A 238 0.59 -16.33 11.80
N ALA A 239 0.13 -15.76 10.70
CA ALA A 239 0.14 -14.32 10.43
C ALA A 239 -0.92 -13.52 11.24
N THR A 240 -1.30 -14.03 12.41
CA THR A 240 -2.03 -13.31 13.47
C THR A 240 -1.26 -13.33 14.79
N ASP A 241 -0.02 -13.82 14.81
CA ASP A 241 0.79 -13.93 16.01
C ASP A 241 1.37 -12.57 16.42
N GLY A 242 0.81 -12.01 17.49
CA GLY A 242 1.22 -10.73 18.06
C GLY A 242 2.66 -10.71 18.58
N ASN A 243 3.30 -11.86 18.81
CA ASN A 243 4.71 -11.90 19.23
C ASN A 243 5.68 -11.41 18.15
N ARG A 244 5.23 -11.32 16.89
CA ARG A 244 6.00 -10.80 15.76
C ARG A 244 5.65 -9.36 15.38
N SER A 245 4.78 -8.69 16.13
CA SER A 245 4.32 -7.31 15.90
C SER A 245 5.34 -6.23 16.28
N GLY A 246 6.64 -6.47 16.06
CA GLY A 246 7.69 -5.55 16.45
C GLY A 246 8.21 -4.72 15.28
N GLN A 247 8.33 -3.40 15.48
CA GLN A 247 9.06 -2.55 14.54
C GLN A 247 10.58 -2.78 14.64
N CYS A 248 11.35 -2.37 13.63
CA CYS A 248 12.81 -2.40 13.74
C CYS A 248 13.32 -1.40 14.79
N PRO A 249 14.50 -1.62 15.41
CA PRO A 249 15.02 -0.75 16.47
C PRO A 249 15.18 0.69 15.99
N GLN A 250 14.53 1.62 16.69
CA GLN A 250 14.53 3.05 16.40
C GLN A 250 14.27 3.86 17.67
N GLY A 251 14.80 5.09 17.73
CA GLY A 251 14.65 5.99 18.89
C GLY A 251 13.49 6.99 18.78
N ALA A 252 12.90 7.10 17.59
CA ALA A 252 11.70 7.86 17.28
C ALA A 252 10.90 7.04 16.26
N GLY A 253 9.58 7.00 16.36
CA GLY A 253 8.75 6.14 15.52
C GLY A 253 7.46 5.72 16.21
N THR A 254 6.75 4.79 15.57
CA THR A 254 5.39 4.35 15.91
C THR A 254 5.23 3.78 17.33
N ASP A 255 3.99 3.58 17.79
CA ASP A 255 3.65 3.05 19.12
C ASP A 255 4.05 1.57 19.36
N TYR A 256 4.62 0.89 18.36
CA TYR A 256 5.01 -0.52 18.47
C TYR A 256 6.31 -0.72 19.26
N ALA A 257 6.39 -1.79 20.07
CA ALA A 257 7.68 -2.18 20.65
C ALA A 257 8.67 -2.58 19.54
N TYR A 258 9.96 -2.28 19.71
CA TYR A 258 10.96 -2.71 18.74
C TYR A 258 11.51 -4.12 19.05
N THR A 259 11.99 -4.80 18.00
CA THR A 259 12.75 -6.05 18.08
C THR A 259 13.80 -6.06 16.98
N GLU A 260 14.93 -6.74 17.18
CA GLU A 260 15.92 -6.93 16.10
C GLU A 260 15.45 -7.96 15.07
N GLN A 261 14.56 -8.87 15.46
CA GLN A 261 13.90 -9.81 14.54
C GLN A 261 12.66 -9.19 13.91
N CYS A 262 12.87 -8.05 13.23
CA CYS A 262 11.81 -7.20 12.70
C CYS A 262 11.48 -7.43 11.21
N LEU A 263 12.15 -8.37 10.53
CA LEU A 263 11.98 -8.62 9.09
C LEU A 263 10.67 -9.37 8.79
N VAL A 264 9.59 -8.62 8.96
CA VAL A 264 8.22 -9.04 8.71
C VAL A 264 7.55 -8.11 7.70
N LEU A 265 6.50 -8.61 7.05
CA LEU A 265 5.64 -7.81 6.16
C LEU A 265 4.17 -8.08 6.45
N ASN A 266 3.32 -7.15 6.02
CA ASN A 266 1.88 -7.36 6.00
C ASN A 266 1.39 -7.53 4.55
N VAL A 267 0.33 -8.32 4.36
CA VAL A 267 -0.37 -8.48 3.08
C VAL A 267 -1.85 -8.16 3.27
N PHE A 268 -2.37 -7.28 2.41
CA PHE A 268 -3.78 -6.91 2.31
C PHE A 268 -4.27 -7.26 0.91
N THR A 269 -5.35 -8.04 0.80
CA THR A 269 -5.84 -8.51 -0.50
C THR A 269 -7.35 -8.67 -0.52
N PRO A 270 -8.05 -8.34 -1.63
CA PRO A 270 -9.47 -8.62 -1.78
C PRO A 270 -9.77 -10.08 -2.18
N ALA A 271 -8.76 -10.90 -2.48
CA ALA A 271 -8.99 -12.29 -2.86
C ALA A 271 -7.83 -13.22 -2.48
N LEU A 272 -8.16 -14.49 -2.24
CA LEU A 272 -7.23 -15.57 -2.00
C LEU A 272 -7.35 -16.60 -3.12
N SER A 273 -6.21 -17.05 -3.63
CA SER A 273 -6.16 -18.22 -4.50
C SER A 273 -6.03 -19.46 -3.63
N GLY A 274 -6.94 -20.42 -3.78
CA GLY A 274 -6.65 -21.81 -3.41
C GLY A 274 -5.46 -22.31 -4.22
N ALA A 275 -4.81 -23.39 -3.77
CA ALA A 275 -3.63 -23.95 -4.43
C ALA A 275 -3.82 -23.98 -5.96
N ALA A 276 -2.94 -23.24 -6.66
CA ALA A 276 -2.96 -22.89 -8.08
C ALA A 276 -3.96 -23.69 -8.94
N GLN A 277 -5.09 -23.06 -9.29
CA GLN A 277 -5.96 -23.59 -10.32
C GLN A 277 -5.57 -23.03 -11.69
N THR A 278 -4.90 -23.86 -12.47
CA THR A 278 -5.05 -23.84 -13.92
C THR A 278 -6.51 -24.18 -14.22
N THR A 279 -7.28 -23.25 -14.81
CA THR A 279 -8.59 -23.62 -15.34
C THR A 279 -8.39 -24.65 -16.46
N LYS A 280 -9.37 -25.55 -16.66
CA LYS A 280 -9.32 -26.60 -17.69
C LYS A 280 -9.21 -26.05 -19.12
N ASP A 281 -9.43 -24.75 -19.31
CA ASP A 281 -9.35 -24.06 -20.60
C ASP A 281 -8.04 -23.24 -20.76
N GLY A 282 -7.07 -23.39 -19.85
CA GLY A 282 -5.78 -22.68 -19.91
C GLY A 282 -5.84 -21.20 -19.48
N GLY A 283 -6.99 -20.71 -19.01
CA GLY A 283 -7.11 -19.39 -18.38
C GLY A 283 -6.50 -19.41 -16.97
N GLN A 284 -5.56 -18.51 -16.69
CA GLN A 284 -5.13 -18.27 -15.31
C GLN A 284 -6.31 -17.70 -14.51
N THR A 285 -6.49 -18.12 -13.26
CA THR A 285 -7.29 -17.35 -12.29
C THR A 285 -6.79 -15.91 -12.31
N ALA A 286 -7.68 -14.92 -12.43
CA ALA A 286 -7.30 -13.51 -12.58
C ALA A 286 -6.49 -12.99 -11.38
N SER A 287 -5.16 -13.08 -11.49
CA SER A 287 -4.21 -12.56 -10.52
C SER A 287 -4.20 -11.03 -10.53
N ARG A 288 -3.95 -10.42 -9.37
CA ARG A 288 -4.01 -8.97 -9.17
C ARG A 288 -2.62 -8.36 -9.18
N PRO A 289 -2.44 -7.13 -9.69
CA PRO A 289 -1.16 -6.45 -9.52
C PRO A 289 -0.85 -6.28 -8.02
N VAL A 290 0.43 -6.29 -7.71
CA VAL A 290 0.96 -6.18 -6.35
C VAL A 290 1.55 -4.80 -6.18
N MET A 291 1.24 -4.10 -5.10
CA MET A 291 1.82 -2.83 -4.70
C MET A 291 2.63 -3.03 -3.42
N LEU A 292 3.97 -2.98 -3.52
CA LEU A 292 4.88 -3.11 -2.37
C LEU A 292 5.32 -1.72 -1.92
N TRP A 293 4.90 -1.36 -0.71
CA TRP A 293 5.15 -0.07 -0.07
C TRP A 293 6.49 -0.04 0.67
N LEU A 294 7.31 0.97 0.42
CA LEU A 294 8.54 1.22 1.16
C LEU A 294 8.36 2.49 1.99
N HIS A 295 8.29 2.32 3.31
CA HIS A 295 8.08 3.44 4.23
C HIS A 295 9.28 4.39 4.27
N GLY A 296 9.00 5.67 4.57
CA GLY A 296 10.01 6.71 4.81
C GLY A 296 10.58 6.66 6.23
N GLY A 297 11.11 7.81 6.71
CA GLY A 297 11.70 7.96 8.04
C GLY A 297 13.22 8.17 8.08
N GLY A 298 13.80 8.72 7.00
CA GLY A 298 15.22 9.09 6.95
C GLY A 298 16.18 7.92 7.20
N PHE A 299 15.76 6.71 6.86
CA PHE A 299 16.46 5.45 7.16
C PHE A 299 16.69 5.16 8.65
N SER A 300 16.11 5.95 9.57
CA SER A 300 16.34 5.83 11.03
C SER A 300 15.07 5.54 11.82
N SER A 301 13.90 5.71 11.19
CA SER A 301 12.59 5.43 11.76
C SER A 301 11.61 4.94 10.67
N GLY A 302 10.41 4.56 11.09
CA GLY A 302 9.34 4.02 10.25
C GLY A 302 9.12 2.52 10.46
N SER A 303 7.98 2.03 10.01
CA SER A 303 7.59 0.62 10.20
C SER A 303 6.50 0.24 9.21
N GLY A 304 6.65 -0.86 8.48
CA GLY A 304 5.59 -1.50 7.67
C GLY A 304 4.28 -1.78 8.43
N LEU A 305 4.30 -1.71 9.77
CA LEU A 305 3.14 -1.89 10.66
C LEU A 305 2.33 -0.60 10.91
N ASP A 306 2.78 0.56 10.44
CA ASP A 306 2.13 1.84 10.67
C ASP A 306 0.75 1.93 10.00
N GLN A 307 -0.26 2.31 10.77
CA GLN A 307 -1.65 2.45 10.33
C GLN A 307 -1.87 3.60 9.33
N THR A 308 -0.92 4.53 9.22
CA THR A 308 -0.85 5.53 8.14
C THR A 308 -1.02 4.89 6.77
N PHE A 309 -0.45 3.71 6.59
CA PHE A 309 -0.44 2.96 5.33
C PHE A 309 -1.01 1.54 5.47
N ASP A 310 -2.03 1.38 6.31
CA ASP A 310 -2.86 0.18 6.25
C ASP A 310 -3.45 0.04 4.84
N GLY A 311 -3.17 -1.10 4.21
CA GLY A 311 -3.45 -1.34 2.80
C GLY A 311 -4.88 -1.79 2.50
N GLY A 312 -5.74 -1.97 3.50
CA GLY A 312 -7.06 -2.57 3.32
C GLY A 312 -7.97 -1.78 2.36
N SER A 313 -8.04 -0.46 2.54
CA SER A 313 -8.86 0.40 1.68
C SER A 313 -8.33 0.46 0.25
N LEU A 314 -7.01 0.65 0.09
CA LEU A 314 -6.34 0.67 -1.21
C LEU A 314 -6.50 -0.66 -1.97
N ALA A 315 -6.33 -1.79 -1.28
CA ALA A 315 -6.52 -3.13 -1.85
C ALA A 315 -7.96 -3.36 -2.33
N SER A 316 -8.94 -3.01 -1.49
CA SER A 316 -10.37 -3.18 -1.76
C SER A 316 -10.85 -2.30 -2.91
N ARG A 317 -10.54 -0.99 -2.87
CA ARG A 317 -10.94 -0.05 -3.92
C ARG A 317 -10.19 -0.32 -5.24
N GLY A 318 -8.89 -0.59 -5.16
CA GLY A 318 -8.02 -0.77 -6.31
C GLY A 318 -8.12 -2.11 -7.02
N ASP A 319 -8.70 -3.14 -6.38
CA ASP A 319 -8.56 -4.54 -6.80
C ASP A 319 -7.07 -4.94 -6.95
N VAL A 320 -6.26 -4.60 -5.96
CA VAL A 320 -4.80 -4.84 -5.92
C VAL A 320 -4.43 -5.60 -4.65
N VAL A 321 -3.23 -6.20 -4.63
CA VAL A 321 -2.61 -6.72 -3.41
C VAL A 321 -1.65 -5.68 -2.87
N VAL A 322 -1.75 -5.30 -1.60
CA VAL A 322 -0.83 -4.35 -0.96
C VAL A 322 0.09 -5.10 0.01
N VAL A 323 1.39 -4.81 -0.05
CA VAL A 323 2.42 -5.42 0.80
C VAL A 323 3.21 -4.32 1.51
N THR A 324 3.34 -4.40 2.84
CA THR A 324 4.09 -3.41 3.65
C THR A 324 5.19 -4.10 4.49
N PRO A 325 6.43 -4.20 3.98
CA PRO A 325 7.56 -4.73 4.75
C PRO A 325 8.14 -3.74 5.76
N ASN A 326 8.65 -4.26 6.86
CA ASN A 326 9.72 -3.64 7.63
C ASN A 326 11.07 -3.90 6.93
N TYR A 327 12.06 -3.05 7.15
CA TYR A 327 13.46 -3.28 6.79
C TYR A 327 14.38 -2.67 7.86
N ARG A 328 15.62 -3.16 8.01
CA ARG A 328 16.52 -2.66 9.07
C ARG A 328 16.82 -1.16 8.90
N LEU A 329 16.92 -0.47 10.05
CA LEU A 329 17.06 0.98 10.15
C LEU A 329 18.32 1.38 10.92
N GLY A 330 18.69 2.65 10.77
CA GLY A 330 19.81 3.32 11.42
C GLY A 330 21.12 2.57 11.20
N THR A 331 22.00 2.65 12.19
CA THR A 331 23.31 2.00 12.15
C THR A 331 23.19 0.47 12.01
N LEU A 332 22.10 -0.15 12.48
CA LEU A 332 21.88 -1.60 12.30
C LEU A 332 21.53 -1.98 10.85
N GLY A 333 21.00 -1.04 10.05
CA GLY A 333 20.63 -1.25 8.66
C GLY A 333 21.60 -0.71 7.62
N PHE A 334 22.40 0.32 7.95
CA PHE A 334 23.15 1.09 6.95
C PHE A 334 24.61 1.37 7.31
N LEU A 335 25.16 0.72 8.34
CA LEU A 335 26.58 0.81 8.65
C LEU A 335 27.41 0.06 7.59
N ALA A 336 28.49 0.68 7.11
CA ALA A 336 29.53 -0.03 6.38
C ALA A 336 30.62 -0.52 7.34
N ILE A 337 31.14 -1.72 7.10
CA ILE A 337 32.14 -2.37 7.96
C ILE A 337 33.47 -2.55 7.23
N ASP A 338 33.44 -2.95 5.96
CA ASP A 338 34.63 -3.17 5.12
C ASP A 338 34.65 -2.19 3.95
N THR A 339 35.79 -2.15 3.24
CA THR A 339 35.95 -1.29 2.07
C THR A 339 35.57 -1.95 0.74
N ASP A 340 35.36 -3.28 0.71
CA ASP A 340 34.97 -4.02 -0.50
C ASP A 340 33.45 -4.01 -0.75
N GLY A 341 32.67 -3.58 0.25
CA GLY A 341 31.24 -3.36 0.18
C GLY A 341 30.40 -4.58 0.51
N GLU A 342 30.99 -5.71 0.93
CA GLU A 342 30.22 -6.93 1.25
C GLU A 342 29.34 -6.75 2.50
N HIS A 343 29.81 -5.96 3.48
CA HIS A 343 29.11 -5.69 4.74
C HIS A 343 28.60 -4.24 4.80
N ALA A 344 27.65 -3.91 3.93
CA ALA A 344 26.94 -2.63 3.89
C ALA A 344 25.47 -2.80 3.43
N ASN A 345 24.69 -1.69 3.48
CA ASN A 345 23.35 -1.61 2.89
C ASN A 345 22.35 -2.72 3.29
N TYR A 346 22.46 -3.25 4.51
CA TYR A 346 21.60 -4.34 4.98
C TYR A 346 20.10 -4.05 4.87
N GLY A 347 19.68 -2.81 5.17
CA GLY A 347 18.28 -2.38 5.01
C GLY A 347 17.82 -2.37 3.54
N PHE A 348 18.71 -2.09 2.59
CA PHE A 348 18.41 -2.21 1.16
C PHE A 348 18.36 -3.68 0.73
N GLY A 349 19.28 -4.51 1.24
CA GLY A 349 19.25 -5.96 1.06
C GLY A 349 17.95 -6.59 1.57
N ASP A 350 17.44 -6.12 2.72
CA ASP A 350 16.16 -6.54 3.28
C ASP A 350 14.97 -6.27 2.36
N VAL A 351 14.98 -5.14 1.66
CA VAL A 351 13.95 -4.80 0.66
C VAL A 351 14.03 -5.74 -0.55
N ILE A 352 15.23 -6.07 -1.02
CA ILE A 352 15.42 -7.05 -2.09
C ILE A 352 14.90 -8.44 -1.65
N THR A 353 15.20 -8.86 -0.42
CA THR A 353 14.68 -10.10 0.17
C THR A 353 13.16 -10.09 0.25
N ALA A 354 12.54 -8.98 0.64
CA ALA A 354 11.07 -8.85 0.65
C ALA A 354 10.46 -8.98 -0.76
N LEU A 355 11.10 -8.39 -1.77
CA LEU A 355 10.69 -8.54 -3.18
C LEU A 355 10.84 -9.97 -3.70
N GLN A 356 11.92 -10.67 -3.33
CA GLN A 356 12.10 -12.08 -3.64
C GLN A 356 11.03 -12.94 -2.95
N TRP A 357 10.69 -12.65 -1.69
CA TRP A 357 9.59 -13.32 -1.00
C TRP A 357 8.26 -13.09 -1.72
N VAL A 358 7.97 -11.86 -2.18
CA VAL A 358 6.77 -11.56 -2.98
C VAL A 358 6.75 -12.39 -4.25
N LYS A 359 7.87 -12.45 -4.98
CA LYS A 359 7.97 -13.26 -6.20
C LYS A 359 7.64 -14.74 -5.96
N GLU A 360 8.09 -15.29 -4.83
CA GLU A 360 7.88 -16.70 -4.48
C GLU A 360 6.47 -16.98 -3.92
N ASN A 361 5.86 -16.04 -3.18
CA ASN A 361 4.71 -16.35 -2.32
C ASN A 361 3.42 -15.60 -2.64
N ILE A 362 3.47 -14.46 -3.35
CA ILE A 362 2.32 -13.55 -3.43
C ILE A 362 1.10 -14.15 -4.15
N HIS A 363 1.32 -15.17 -4.97
CA HIS A 363 0.27 -15.92 -5.67
C HIS A 363 -0.73 -16.61 -4.73
N TYR A 364 -0.32 -17.04 -3.53
CA TYR A 364 -1.23 -17.56 -2.50
C TYR A 364 -2.25 -16.51 -2.05
N PHE A 365 -1.87 -15.24 -2.10
CA PHE A 365 -2.67 -14.08 -1.70
C PHE A 365 -3.41 -13.45 -2.89
N GLY A 366 -3.52 -14.17 -4.02
CA GLY A 366 -4.20 -13.69 -5.22
C GLY A 366 -3.43 -12.64 -6.03
N GLY A 367 -2.15 -12.41 -5.71
CA GLY A 367 -1.29 -11.46 -6.41
C GLY A 367 -0.52 -12.08 -7.57
N ASP A 368 -0.18 -11.24 -8.55
CA ASP A 368 0.62 -11.59 -9.71
C ASP A 368 2.09 -11.16 -9.49
N PRO A 369 3.03 -12.12 -9.34
CA PRO A 369 4.45 -11.79 -9.17
C PRO A 369 5.07 -11.16 -10.43
N SER A 370 4.40 -11.21 -11.59
CA SER A 370 4.81 -10.54 -12.83
C SER A 370 4.23 -9.14 -13.02
N ALA A 371 3.44 -8.65 -12.05
CA ALA A 371 2.85 -7.31 -12.07
C ALA A 371 3.05 -6.57 -10.73
N VAL A 372 4.31 -6.54 -10.27
CA VAL A 372 4.70 -5.86 -9.02
C VAL A 372 5.05 -4.39 -9.27
N THR A 373 4.43 -3.49 -8.52
CA THR A 373 4.72 -2.06 -8.44
C THR A 373 5.40 -1.77 -7.10
N VAL A 374 6.61 -1.24 -7.12
CA VAL A 374 7.25 -0.72 -5.90
C VAL A 374 6.91 0.76 -5.78
N PHE A 375 6.50 1.18 -4.59
CA PHE A 375 6.23 2.58 -4.31
C PHE A 375 6.71 2.95 -2.92
N GLY A 376 7.20 4.17 -2.77
CA GLY A 376 7.73 4.63 -1.50
C GLY A 376 7.76 6.14 -1.42
N GLN A 377 7.86 6.64 -0.20
CA GLN A 377 7.89 8.07 0.09
C GLN A 377 9.15 8.45 0.86
N SER A 378 9.75 9.62 0.54
CA SER A 378 10.95 10.13 1.23
C SER A 378 12.14 9.17 1.16
N ALA A 379 12.65 8.66 2.29
CA ALA A 379 13.66 7.60 2.31
C ALA A 379 13.19 6.33 1.58
N GLY A 380 11.90 6.00 1.64
CA GLY A 380 11.30 4.93 0.86
C GLY A 380 11.35 5.18 -0.65
N ALA A 381 11.14 6.42 -1.07
CA ALA A 381 11.29 6.82 -2.47
C ALA A 381 12.75 6.72 -2.94
N GLN A 382 13.71 7.01 -2.06
CA GLN A 382 15.14 6.77 -2.35
C GLN A 382 15.46 5.28 -2.52
N LEU A 383 14.83 4.38 -1.75
CA LEU A 383 14.94 2.94 -1.97
C LEU A 383 14.39 2.55 -3.35
N VAL A 384 13.22 3.08 -3.75
CA VAL A 384 12.66 2.86 -5.09
C VAL A 384 13.64 3.32 -6.18
N SER A 385 14.18 4.54 -6.08
CA SER A 385 15.16 5.04 -7.05
C SER A 385 16.43 4.18 -7.10
N ALA A 386 16.90 3.67 -5.96
CA ALA A 386 18.05 2.76 -5.90
C ALA A 386 17.74 1.38 -6.51
N LEU A 387 16.53 0.84 -6.31
CA LEU A 387 16.08 -0.40 -6.96
C LEU A 387 16.06 -0.26 -8.48
N MET A 388 15.63 0.88 -9.02
CA MET A 388 15.65 1.15 -10.46
C MET A 388 17.06 1.16 -11.06
N GLY A 389 18.08 1.50 -10.26
CA GLY A 389 19.49 1.49 -10.65
C GLY A 389 20.27 0.22 -10.25
N SER A 390 19.61 -0.79 -9.65
CA SER A 390 20.24 -1.99 -9.10
C SER A 390 20.03 -3.21 -9.99
N LEU A 391 21.12 -3.90 -10.35
CA LEU A 391 21.07 -5.18 -11.06
C LEU A 391 20.47 -6.30 -10.20
N ALA A 392 20.71 -6.26 -8.88
CA ALA A 392 20.18 -7.26 -7.94
C ALA A 392 18.65 -7.24 -7.84
N ALA A 393 18.03 -6.12 -8.20
CA ALA A 393 16.58 -5.96 -8.21
C ALA A 393 15.92 -6.22 -9.58
N GLN A 394 16.70 -6.59 -10.60
CA GLN A 394 16.20 -6.76 -11.96
C GLN A 394 15.16 -7.88 -12.04
N GLY A 395 13.98 -7.57 -12.59
CA GLY A 395 12.90 -8.54 -12.77
C GLY A 395 12.20 -8.95 -11.46
N LEU A 396 12.40 -8.19 -10.38
CA LEU A 396 11.64 -8.34 -9.13
C LEU A 396 10.44 -7.37 -9.06
N PHE A 397 10.44 -6.32 -9.87
CA PHE A 397 9.35 -5.37 -10.01
C PHE A 397 9.23 -4.89 -11.46
N HIS A 398 8.08 -4.29 -11.76
CA HIS A 398 7.63 -4.02 -13.13
C HIS A 398 7.16 -2.57 -13.29
N ARG A 399 6.91 -1.85 -12.20
CA ARG A 399 6.53 -0.43 -12.15
C ARG A 399 7.10 0.23 -10.90
N ALA A 400 7.36 1.54 -10.96
CA ALA A 400 7.93 2.29 -9.85
C ALA A 400 7.16 3.60 -9.58
N ILE A 401 6.89 3.91 -8.31
CA ILE A 401 6.36 5.21 -7.89
C ILE A 401 7.30 5.85 -6.86
N VAL A 402 7.79 7.05 -7.15
CA VAL A 402 8.73 7.83 -6.32
C VAL A 402 8.00 9.05 -5.76
N GLN A 403 7.57 8.99 -4.50
CA GLN A 403 6.85 10.08 -3.83
C GLN A 403 7.82 10.92 -3.00
N SER A 404 8.03 12.19 -3.35
CA SER A 404 8.90 13.10 -2.59
C SER A 404 10.31 12.53 -2.38
N GLY A 405 10.92 12.01 -3.45
CA GLY A 405 12.27 11.42 -3.42
C GLY A 405 13.39 12.46 -3.45
N ARG A 406 14.63 12.00 -3.63
CA ARG A 406 15.76 12.90 -3.90
C ARG A 406 15.99 13.08 -5.41
N PRO A 407 16.37 14.28 -5.86
CA PRO A 407 16.80 14.50 -7.24
C PRO A 407 18.01 13.64 -7.63
N SER A 408 18.16 13.36 -8.93
CA SER A 408 19.34 12.67 -9.46
C SER A 408 20.49 13.64 -9.77
N ASP A 409 20.86 14.50 -8.81
CA ASP A 409 21.90 15.52 -8.98
C ASP A 409 23.19 15.26 -8.16
N ASN A 410 24.15 16.19 -8.21
CA ASN A 410 25.41 16.08 -7.46
C ASN A 410 25.22 16.29 -5.94
N ALA A 411 24.30 17.15 -5.54
CA ALA A 411 24.07 17.46 -4.12
C ALA A 411 23.47 16.26 -3.37
N ASN A 412 22.72 15.42 -4.08
CA ASN A 412 22.08 14.22 -3.55
C ASN A 412 22.80 12.93 -3.91
N ALA A 413 24.01 13.01 -4.50
CA ALA A 413 24.79 11.84 -4.86
C ALA A 413 25.18 11.00 -3.64
N LEU A 414 24.93 9.69 -3.72
CA LEU A 414 25.32 8.72 -2.71
C LEU A 414 26.83 8.75 -2.48
N GLN A 415 27.22 8.57 -1.23
CA GLN A 415 28.62 8.38 -0.83
C GLN A 415 29.04 6.94 -1.11
N THR A 416 30.33 6.73 -1.36
CA THR A 416 30.85 5.37 -1.45
C THR A 416 31.05 4.77 -0.06
N VAL A 417 31.12 3.44 0.02
CA VAL A 417 31.54 2.75 1.25
C VAL A 417 32.87 3.28 1.78
N LYS A 418 33.83 3.53 0.88
CA LYS A 418 35.14 4.13 1.23
C LYS A 418 35.02 5.52 1.85
N ASP A 419 34.17 6.39 1.30
CA ASP A 419 33.93 7.73 1.84
C ASP A 419 33.30 7.66 3.24
N SER A 420 32.40 6.69 3.45
CA SER A 420 31.72 6.44 4.72
C SER A 420 32.65 5.92 5.82
N LEU A 421 33.68 5.16 5.45
CA LEU A 421 34.68 4.58 6.36
C LEU A 421 35.91 5.46 6.58
N ALA A 422 36.10 6.52 5.81
CA ALA A 422 37.14 7.52 6.10
C ALA A 422 36.95 8.13 7.51
N ASP A 423 38.01 8.68 8.12
CA ASP A 423 37.99 9.21 9.49
C ASP A 423 36.85 10.22 9.75
N SER A 424 36.48 11.02 8.75
CA SER A 424 35.37 11.98 8.84
C SER A 424 34.02 11.42 8.39
N GLY A 425 33.98 10.20 7.88
CA GLY A 425 32.82 9.51 7.33
C GLY A 425 31.82 9.05 8.40
N SER A 426 30.57 8.82 7.98
CA SER A 426 29.47 8.50 8.89
C SER A 426 29.63 7.14 9.57
N SER A 427 30.07 6.10 8.84
CA SER A 427 30.28 4.77 9.42
C SER A 427 31.43 4.75 10.42
N SER A 428 32.56 5.40 10.08
CA SER A 428 33.72 5.49 10.99
C SER A 428 33.36 6.18 12.32
N LYS A 429 32.62 7.29 12.24
CA LYS A 429 32.13 8.00 13.43
C LYS A 429 31.13 7.16 14.23
N ALA A 430 30.23 6.45 13.58
CA ALA A 430 29.26 5.58 14.24
C ALA A 430 29.94 4.41 14.97
N ILE A 431 30.92 3.75 14.32
CA ILE A 431 31.72 2.66 14.92
C ILE A 431 32.43 3.16 16.18
N THR A 432 33.09 4.31 16.08
CA THR A 432 33.80 4.93 17.22
C THR A 432 32.83 5.29 18.36
N ALA A 433 31.65 5.84 18.05
CA ALA A 433 30.63 6.18 19.04
C ALA A 433 30.06 4.96 19.77
N LEU A 434 30.16 3.76 19.18
CA LEU A 434 29.77 2.49 19.79
C LEU A 434 30.88 1.85 20.63
N GLY A 435 32.07 2.47 20.67
CA GLY A 435 33.23 1.96 21.40
C GLY A 435 34.02 0.89 20.65
N CYS A 436 33.75 0.69 19.36
CA CYS A 436 34.51 -0.23 18.50
C CYS A 436 35.61 0.53 17.71
N SER A 437 36.61 -0.19 17.22
CA SER A 437 37.76 0.38 16.49
C SER A 437 37.64 0.10 15.00
N THR A 438 37.82 1.14 14.17
CA THR A 438 37.84 1.06 12.70
C THR A 438 39.17 0.53 12.14
N LYS A 439 40.16 0.28 13.01
CA LYS A 439 41.51 -0.19 12.65
C LYS A 439 41.70 -1.71 12.82
N GLU A 440 40.64 -2.40 13.24
CA GLU A 440 40.60 -3.85 13.41
C GLU A 440 40.41 -4.56 12.06
N THR A 441 40.59 -5.89 12.04
CA THR A 441 40.10 -6.69 10.91
C THR A 441 38.57 -6.69 10.87
N THR A 442 37.99 -7.01 9.71
CA THR A 442 36.53 -7.12 9.53
C THR A 442 35.92 -8.06 10.57
N GLU A 443 36.55 -9.20 10.84
CA GLU A 443 36.07 -10.19 11.80
C GLU A 443 36.04 -9.65 13.24
N ASN A 444 37.12 -8.99 13.68
CA ASN A 444 37.21 -8.40 15.02
C ASN A 444 36.21 -7.24 15.21
N LEU A 445 36.02 -6.43 14.17
CA LEU A 445 35.04 -5.35 14.19
C LEU A 445 33.61 -5.90 14.26
N LEU A 446 33.29 -6.93 13.48
CA LEU A 446 32.01 -7.63 13.56
C LEU A 446 31.76 -8.23 14.94
N GLU A 447 32.76 -8.87 15.55
CA GLU A 447 32.68 -9.41 16.92
C GLU A 447 32.33 -8.29 17.92
N CYS A 448 33.05 -7.17 17.86
CA CYS A 448 32.78 -6.01 18.72
C CYS A 448 31.35 -5.50 18.54
N LEU A 449 30.94 -5.20 17.30
CA LEU A 449 29.62 -4.63 17.00
C LEU A 449 28.47 -5.59 17.37
N ARG A 450 28.66 -6.90 17.23
CA ARG A 450 27.68 -7.92 17.63
C ARG A 450 27.50 -8.00 19.15
N ALA A 451 28.53 -7.66 19.93
CA ALA A 451 28.44 -7.62 21.39
C ALA A 451 27.77 -6.35 21.95
N VAL A 452 27.66 -5.27 21.17
CA VAL A 452 27.09 -4.00 21.62
C VAL A 452 25.58 -4.14 21.92
N PRO A 453 25.05 -3.68 23.06
CA PRO A 453 23.61 -3.71 23.31
C PRO A 453 22.82 -2.85 22.31
N THR A 454 21.63 -3.31 21.89
CA THR A 454 20.77 -2.61 20.89
C THR A 454 20.49 -1.15 21.28
N GLY A 455 20.23 -0.89 22.57
CA GLY A 455 20.01 0.46 23.08
C GLY A 455 21.17 1.43 22.85
N ASN A 456 22.42 0.94 22.78
CA ASN A 456 23.57 1.78 22.49
C ASN A 456 23.56 2.25 21.02
N PHE A 457 23.11 1.42 20.07
CA PHE A 457 22.90 1.86 18.69
C PHE A 457 21.82 2.95 18.58
N LEU A 458 20.79 2.88 19.43
CA LEU A 458 19.72 3.86 19.46
C LEU A 458 20.16 5.20 20.05
N ASN A 459 21.06 5.17 21.04
CA ASN A 459 21.55 6.38 21.72
C ASN A 459 22.80 7.00 21.06
N ALA A 460 23.58 6.21 20.32
CA ALA A 460 24.80 6.70 19.67
C ALA A 460 24.49 7.73 18.57
N SER A 461 25.37 8.73 18.49
CA SER A 461 25.38 9.79 17.47
C SER A 461 26.83 10.10 17.05
N PRO A 462 27.10 10.32 15.74
CA PRO A 462 26.15 10.29 14.63
C PRO A 462 25.71 8.86 14.28
N LYS A 463 24.56 8.74 13.61
CA LYS A 463 24.06 7.47 13.06
C LYS A 463 24.55 7.27 11.63
N ALA A 464 24.83 6.03 11.26
CA ALA A 464 24.96 5.65 9.85
C ALA A 464 23.55 5.34 9.33
N SER A 465 22.99 6.22 8.48
CA SER A 465 21.59 6.15 8.04
C SER A 465 21.44 6.68 6.61
N ALA A 466 22.21 6.12 5.68
CA ALA A 466 22.16 6.48 4.27
C ALA A 466 22.53 5.27 3.41
N LEU A 467 21.98 5.23 2.19
CA LEU A 467 22.45 4.30 1.16
C LEU A 467 23.88 4.63 0.75
N LEU A 468 24.68 3.60 0.52
CA LEU A 468 26.07 3.72 0.08
C LEU A 468 26.25 3.04 -1.27
N VAL A 469 27.19 3.53 -2.08
CA VAL A 469 27.68 2.78 -3.23
C VAL A 469 28.63 1.69 -2.72
N ASP A 470 28.12 0.47 -2.70
CA ASP A 470 28.83 -0.75 -2.26
C ASP A 470 29.41 -1.56 -3.44
N ASN A 471 29.08 -1.17 -4.69
CA ASN A 471 29.46 -1.87 -5.93
C ASN A 471 28.89 -3.30 -6.07
N HIS A 472 27.97 -3.71 -5.19
CA HIS A 472 27.28 -5.01 -5.24
C HIS A 472 25.78 -4.80 -5.47
N LEU A 473 25.09 -4.22 -4.49
CA LEU A 473 23.66 -3.92 -4.58
C LEU A 473 23.42 -2.55 -5.23
N ILE A 474 24.29 -1.58 -4.96
CA ILE A 474 24.23 -0.21 -5.47
C ILE A 474 25.56 0.13 -6.12
N THR A 475 25.55 0.27 -7.45
CA THR A 475 26.75 0.47 -8.27
C THR A 475 26.93 1.91 -8.75
N GLN A 476 25.96 2.80 -8.44
CA GLN A 476 25.90 4.14 -9.00
C GLN A 476 25.58 5.16 -7.90
N ARG A 477 26.18 6.35 -7.99
CA ARG A 477 25.97 7.43 -7.01
C ARG A 477 24.61 8.10 -7.13
N ARG A 478 23.93 7.94 -8.27
CA ARG A 478 22.60 8.47 -8.58
C ARG A 478 22.00 7.65 -9.71
N LEU A 479 20.70 7.76 -9.92
CA LEU A 479 20.07 7.22 -11.11
C LEU A 479 20.58 8.01 -12.32
N ASN A 480 21.30 7.35 -13.23
CA ASN A 480 21.87 8.00 -14.40
C ASN A 480 21.16 7.49 -15.66
N PHE A 481 20.34 8.36 -16.25
CA PHE A 481 19.52 8.02 -17.41
C PHE A 481 20.30 8.01 -18.74
N GLY A 482 21.48 8.61 -18.81
CA GLY A 482 22.25 8.73 -20.06
C GLY A 482 23.24 7.58 -20.30
N LYS A 483 24.04 7.24 -19.30
CA LYS A 483 25.13 6.25 -19.40
C LYS A 483 25.11 5.17 -18.31
N GLY A 484 24.21 5.30 -17.33
CA GLY A 484 24.08 4.37 -16.22
C GLY A 484 23.18 3.19 -16.53
N PHE A 485 23.21 2.18 -15.66
CA PHE A 485 22.19 1.14 -15.67
C PHE A 485 20.91 1.71 -15.04
N VAL A 486 19.82 1.66 -15.78
CA VAL A 486 18.47 1.89 -15.27
C VAL A 486 17.57 0.81 -15.89
N GLN A 487 16.62 0.31 -15.12
CA GLN A 487 15.66 -0.67 -15.61
C GLN A 487 14.66 0.00 -16.59
N THR A 488 15.08 0.20 -17.85
CA THR A 488 14.34 0.96 -18.88
C THR A 488 12.94 0.43 -19.20
N GLY A 489 12.70 -0.86 -18.93
CA GLY A 489 11.41 -1.51 -19.08
C GLY A 489 10.41 -1.25 -17.94
N VAL A 490 10.79 -0.51 -16.90
CA VAL A 490 9.94 -0.18 -15.75
C VAL A 490 9.36 1.23 -15.94
N PRO A 491 8.04 1.36 -16.13
CA PRO A 491 7.37 2.67 -16.13
C PRO A 491 7.51 3.37 -14.77
N LEU A 492 7.74 4.68 -14.76
CA LEU A 492 7.97 5.51 -13.57
C LEU A 492 6.90 6.59 -13.41
N LEU A 493 6.28 6.63 -12.23
CA LEU A 493 5.49 7.77 -11.75
C LEU A 493 6.29 8.48 -10.64
N GLN A 494 6.55 9.78 -10.76
CA GLN A 494 7.31 10.54 -9.76
C GLN A 494 6.65 11.87 -9.46
N GLY A 495 6.75 12.35 -8.22
CA GLY A 495 6.25 13.67 -7.88
C GLY A 495 6.62 14.11 -6.48
N PHE A 496 6.11 15.28 -6.10
CA PHE A 496 6.47 15.98 -4.87
C PHE A 496 5.32 16.88 -4.39
N MET A 497 5.41 17.28 -3.12
CA MET A 497 4.52 18.22 -2.46
C MET A 497 4.89 19.66 -2.79
N ARG A 498 3.92 20.58 -2.77
CA ARG A 498 4.18 22.02 -2.96
C ARG A 498 5.09 22.63 -1.92
N ASP A 499 4.96 22.22 -0.66
CA ASP A 499 5.62 22.85 0.49
C ASP A 499 6.42 21.81 1.29
N GLU A 500 7.16 20.91 0.62
CA GLU A 500 7.92 19.80 1.23
C GLU A 500 8.64 20.20 2.52
N LEU A 501 9.36 21.31 2.48
CA LEU A 501 10.20 21.74 3.60
C LEU A 501 9.44 22.51 4.68
N GLY A 502 8.12 22.67 4.53
CA GLY A 502 7.24 23.18 5.58
C GLY A 502 7.13 22.24 6.79
N SER A 503 7.36 20.93 6.63
CA SER A 503 7.43 19.96 7.74
C SER A 503 8.80 19.28 7.90
N LEU A 504 9.66 19.32 6.87
CA LEU A 504 11.02 18.78 6.92
C LEU A 504 12.11 19.82 7.22
N GLY A 505 11.84 21.09 6.98
CA GLY A 505 12.83 22.15 7.13
C GLY A 505 13.26 22.34 8.58
N SER A 506 14.48 22.84 8.78
CA SER A 506 14.93 23.35 10.07
C SER A 506 14.72 24.85 10.11
N GLY A 507 14.27 25.41 11.24
CA GLY A 507 14.27 26.86 11.45
C GLY A 507 13.35 27.66 10.52
N ILE A 508 12.21 27.08 10.14
CA ILE A 508 11.15 27.80 9.43
C ILE A 508 10.70 29.00 10.28
N PRO A 509 10.72 30.23 9.75
CA PRO A 509 10.39 31.43 10.52
C PRO A 509 8.92 31.46 10.91
N SER A 510 8.56 32.23 11.93
CA SER A 510 7.16 32.46 12.29
C SER A 510 6.46 33.32 11.23
N ALA A 511 5.13 33.26 11.19
CA ALA A 511 4.32 34.10 10.30
C ALA A 511 4.44 35.62 10.58
N SER A 512 5.00 36.00 11.75
CA SER A 512 5.25 37.39 12.13
C SER A 512 6.64 37.89 11.74
N GLU A 513 7.51 37.05 11.21
CA GLU A 513 8.82 37.47 10.72
C GLU A 513 8.67 38.44 9.54
N THR A 514 9.47 39.50 9.54
CA THR A 514 9.45 40.57 8.52
C THR A 514 10.82 40.78 7.88
N ASN A 515 11.89 40.22 8.46
CA ASN A 515 13.23 40.23 7.90
C ASN A 515 13.46 38.95 7.07
N LEU A 516 13.44 39.12 5.74
CA LEU A 516 13.63 38.02 4.79
C LEU A 516 14.99 37.32 4.98
N ASP A 517 16.06 38.10 5.13
CA ASP A 517 17.41 37.55 5.32
C ASP A 517 17.51 36.68 6.57
N ALA A 518 16.93 37.17 7.68
CA ALA A 518 16.90 36.43 8.94
C ALA A 518 16.10 35.12 8.81
N GLY A 519 14.94 35.15 8.15
CA GLY A 519 14.11 33.96 7.91
C GLY A 519 14.79 32.93 7.01
N LEU A 520 15.43 33.35 5.93
CA LEU A 520 16.19 32.46 5.06
C LEU A 520 17.41 31.87 5.78
N LYS A 521 18.11 32.69 6.57
CA LYS A 521 19.27 32.26 7.35
C LYS A 521 18.88 31.25 8.43
N SER A 522 17.77 31.47 9.15
CA SER A 522 17.28 30.49 10.14
C SER A 522 16.90 29.17 9.46
N ALA A 523 16.43 29.23 8.22
CA ALA A 523 16.10 28.08 7.41
C ALA A 523 17.31 27.36 6.77
N GLY A 524 18.54 27.82 7.04
CA GLY A 524 19.77 27.21 6.55
C GLY A 524 20.11 27.55 5.09
N VAL A 525 19.49 28.58 4.51
CA VAL A 525 19.81 29.02 3.13
C VAL A 525 21.18 29.69 3.11
N SER A 526 22.05 29.23 2.21
CA SER A 526 23.42 29.76 2.05
C SER A 526 23.44 31.24 1.69
N ASP A 527 24.48 31.96 2.12
CA ASP A 527 24.69 33.39 1.88
C ASP A 527 24.52 33.80 0.40
N GLY A 528 25.11 33.04 -0.53
CA GLY A 528 24.99 33.35 -1.97
C GLY A 528 23.56 33.29 -2.50
N ASN A 529 22.78 32.30 -2.05
CA ASN A 529 21.37 32.19 -2.40
C ASN A 529 20.54 33.29 -1.74
N ARG A 530 20.82 33.65 -0.47
CA ARG A 530 20.14 34.76 0.21
C ARG A 530 20.33 36.08 -0.54
N THR A 531 21.57 36.42 -0.89
CA THR A 531 21.87 37.62 -1.69
C THR A 531 21.14 37.61 -3.04
N THR A 532 21.08 36.46 -3.70
CA THR A 532 20.36 36.32 -4.98
C THR A 532 18.86 36.56 -4.81
N ILE A 533 18.26 36.01 -3.77
CA ILE A 533 16.83 36.13 -3.45
C ILE A 533 16.47 37.59 -3.16
N GLU A 534 17.24 38.27 -2.29
CA GLU A 534 17.01 39.68 -1.94
C GLU A 534 17.13 40.61 -3.15
N SER A 535 18.00 40.28 -4.10
CA SER A 535 18.17 41.07 -5.33
C SER A 535 17.02 40.92 -6.34
N LYS A 536 16.09 39.97 -6.14
CA LYS A 536 15.00 39.65 -7.08
C LYS A 536 13.63 39.56 -6.39
N PRO A 537 13.12 40.67 -5.81
CA PRO A 537 11.85 40.67 -5.06
C PRO A 537 10.62 40.30 -5.90
N ASP A 538 10.66 40.50 -7.22
CA ASP A 538 9.57 40.08 -8.12
C ASP A 538 9.50 38.56 -8.28
N LEU A 539 10.65 37.87 -8.23
CA LEU A 539 10.72 36.41 -8.26
C LEU A 539 10.48 35.81 -6.88
N PHE A 540 10.88 36.50 -5.80
CA PHE A 540 10.78 36.00 -4.42
C PHE A 540 10.03 36.99 -3.53
N PRO A 541 8.69 37.10 -3.68
CA PRO A 541 7.90 38.11 -3.00
C PRO A 541 7.74 37.79 -1.51
N ALA A 542 8.40 38.58 -0.65
CA ALA A 542 8.32 38.43 0.81
C ALA A 542 7.41 39.45 1.52
N ASN A 543 6.67 40.26 0.76
CA ASN A 543 5.81 41.32 1.29
C ASN A 543 4.47 40.79 1.80
N GLY A 544 3.86 41.53 2.74
CA GLY A 544 2.54 41.24 3.28
C GLY A 544 2.55 40.21 4.43
N PRO A 545 1.38 39.93 5.05
CA PRO A 545 1.28 39.01 6.17
C PRO A 545 1.78 37.61 5.81
N GLY A 546 2.77 37.10 6.56
CA GLY A 546 3.38 35.79 6.32
C GLY A 546 4.28 35.71 5.07
N GLY A 547 4.54 36.82 4.38
CA GLY A 547 5.32 36.82 3.13
C GLY A 547 6.73 36.24 3.26
N VAL A 548 7.43 36.55 4.37
CA VAL A 548 8.75 35.96 4.66
C VAL A 548 8.66 34.46 4.88
N GLN A 549 7.65 33.98 5.62
CA GLN A 549 7.45 32.54 5.85
C GLN A 549 7.14 31.81 4.54
N ASN A 550 6.21 32.33 3.74
CA ASN A 550 5.85 31.77 2.43
C ASN A 550 7.07 31.67 1.51
N THR A 551 7.84 32.77 1.40
CA THR A 551 9.05 32.81 0.56
C THR A 551 10.10 31.83 1.08
N THR A 552 10.31 31.78 2.39
CA THR A 552 11.29 30.88 2.99
C THR A 552 10.93 29.41 2.70
N VAL A 553 9.69 28.99 2.98
CA VAL A 553 9.22 27.62 2.72
C VAL A 553 9.32 27.27 1.23
N SER A 554 8.94 28.19 0.35
CA SER A 554 9.09 28.01 -1.10
C SER A 554 10.56 27.79 -1.47
N VAL A 555 11.46 28.69 -1.06
CA VAL A 555 12.88 28.63 -1.40
C VAL A 555 13.52 27.35 -0.90
N VAL A 556 13.29 26.95 0.36
CA VAL A 556 13.88 25.71 0.86
C VAL A 556 13.30 24.48 0.17
N THR A 557 12.02 24.53 -0.24
CA THR A 557 11.42 23.47 -1.08
C THR A 557 12.04 23.40 -2.46
N ASP A 558 12.55 24.52 -2.98
CA ASP A 558 13.09 24.58 -4.33
C ASP A 558 14.51 24.02 -4.44
N ILE A 559 15.35 24.13 -3.39
CA ILE A 559 16.81 23.93 -3.50
C ILE A 559 17.43 22.93 -2.52
N THR A 560 16.67 22.34 -1.60
CA THR A 560 17.23 21.42 -0.59
C THR A 560 17.10 19.93 -1.00
N SER A 561 17.27 18.98 -0.08
CA SER A 561 17.41 17.55 -0.42
C SER A 561 16.21 16.90 -1.14
N ILE A 562 15.02 17.48 -1.05
CA ILE A 562 13.80 17.08 -1.79
C ILE A 562 13.37 18.26 -2.68
N ALA A 563 14.33 18.81 -3.42
CA ALA A 563 14.17 20.04 -4.19
C ALA A 563 13.19 19.89 -5.36
N ARG A 564 12.16 20.76 -5.43
CA ARG A 564 11.29 20.89 -6.62
C ARG A 564 12.13 21.03 -7.89
N CYS A 565 13.04 22.00 -7.94
CA CYS A 565 13.83 22.28 -9.13
C CYS A 565 14.64 21.05 -9.58
N GLY A 566 15.18 20.28 -8.62
CA GLY A 566 15.90 19.05 -8.93
C GLY A 566 15.00 17.88 -9.35
N GLN A 567 13.81 17.77 -8.78
CA GLN A 567 12.81 16.76 -9.15
C GLN A 567 12.34 16.99 -10.60
N GLU A 568 11.99 18.22 -10.95
CA GLU A 568 11.60 18.62 -12.30
C GLU A 568 12.75 18.41 -13.30
N ALA A 569 13.97 18.81 -12.95
CA ALA A 569 15.14 18.57 -13.80
C ALA A 569 15.48 17.07 -13.95
N THR A 570 15.22 16.25 -12.94
CA THR A 570 15.38 14.79 -13.00
C THR A 570 14.38 14.18 -14.00
N LEU A 571 13.11 14.59 -13.93
CA LEU A 571 12.08 14.17 -14.90
C LEU A 571 12.42 14.63 -16.32
N TYR A 572 12.89 15.86 -16.47
CA TYR A 572 13.34 16.39 -17.75
C TYR A 572 14.52 15.59 -18.32
N ALA A 573 15.55 15.31 -17.52
CA ALA A 573 16.69 14.49 -17.93
C ALA A 573 16.28 13.06 -18.33
N ALA A 574 15.38 12.44 -17.56
CA ALA A 574 14.83 11.13 -17.89
C ALA A 574 14.09 11.15 -19.23
N ALA A 575 13.24 12.17 -19.47
CA ALA A 575 12.52 12.33 -20.72
C ALA A 575 13.47 12.52 -21.92
N GLN A 576 14.45 13.42 -21.80
CA GLN A 576 15.42 13.72 -22.86
C GLN A 576 16.31 12.52 -23.21
N SER A 577 16.64 11.68 -22.22
CA SER A 577 17.44 10.47 -22.46
C SER A 577 16.68 9.37 -23.21
N GLY A 578 15.34 9.37 -23.16
CA GLY A 578 14.52 8.26 -23.62
C GLY A 578 14.65 6.97 -22.80
N ALA A 579 15.40 6.98 -21.68
CA ALA A 579 15.69 5.78 -20.90
C ALA A 579 14.45 5.13 -20.26
N LEU A 580 13.39 5.92 -20.02
CA LEU A 580 12.12 5.43 -19.47
C LEU A 580 11.03 5.40 -20.54
N SER A 581 11.36 4.86 -21.72
CA SER A 581 10.42 4.74 -22.85
C SER A 581 9.22 3.84 -22.55
N ALA A 582 9.32 2.96 -21.54
CA ALA A 582 8.18 2.17 -21.06
C ALA A 582 7.09 3.04 -20.41
N GLY A 583 7.43 4.26 -19.98
CA GLY A 583 6.48 5.17 -19.37
C GLY A 583 7.12 6.12 -18.36
N LEU A 584 6.80 7.41 -18.46
CA LEU A 584 7.24 8.44 -17.52
C LEU A 584 6.10 9.41 -17.22
N TRP A 585 5.68 9.51 -15.96
CA TRP A 585 4.64 10.42 -15.52
C TRP A 585 5.14 11.24 -14.34
N GLY A 586 4.80 12.52 -14.34
CA GLY A 586 5.10 13.43 -13.24
C GLY A 586 3.83 13.96 -12.59
N TYR A 587 3.83 14.16 -11.28
CA TYR A 587 2.79 14.89 -10.58
C TYR A 587 3.34 15.98 -9.66
N TYR A 588 2.47 16.95 -9.38
CA TYR A 588 2.68 18.01 -8.43
C TYR A 588 1.51 18.11 -7.47
N GLN A 589 1.75 17.81 -6.19
CA GLN A 589 0.72 17.83 -5.15
C GLN A 589 0.58 19.24 -4.57
N ASN A 590 -0.24 20.07 -5.23
CA ASN A 590 -0.22 21.53 -5.05
C ASN A 590 -1.56 22.19 -4.70
N GLN A 591 -2.66 21.44 -4.67
CA GLN A 591 -3.97 21.99 -4.32
C GLN A 591 -4.51 21.50 -2.98
N ARG A 592 -4.11 20.31 -2.52
CA ARG A 592 -4.66 19.70 -1.31
C ARG A 592 -3.72 18.67 -0.68
N SER A 593 -3.76 18.53 0.63
CA SER A 593 -3.07 17.46 1.38
C SER A 593 -3.82 17.16 2.68
N ILE A 594 -3.58 15.99 3.26
CA ILE A 594 -4.04 15.65 4.62
C ILE A 594 -2.80 15.22 5.39
N GLN A 595 -2.30 16.12 6.24
CA GLN A 595 -1.08 15.89 6.99
C GLN A 595 -1.32 14.84 8.09
N ILE A 596 -0.38 13.90 8.24
CA ILE A 596 -0.42 12.87 9.28
C ILE A 596 -0.56 13.54 10.65
N PRO A 597 -1.51 13.09 11.50
CA PRO A 597 -1.62 13.58 12.87
C PRO A 597 -0.28 13.50 13.60
N ASN A 598 0.08 14.55 14.33
CA ASN A 598 1.34 14.69 15.08
C ASN A 598 2.63 14.85 14.24
N TYR A 599 2.55 14.91 12.91
CA TYR A 599 3.68 15.27 12.04
C TYR A 599 3.47 16.66 11.41
N ASP A 600 3.56 17.69 12.25
CA ASP A 600 3.50 19.12 11.85
C ASP A 600 4.34 19.95 12.84
N PRO A 601 5.69 19.88 12.75
CA PRO A 601 6.57 20.46 13.77
C PRO A 601 6.46 21.99 13.90
N PHE A 602 5.94 22.67 12.88
CA PHE A 602 5.77 24.13 12.88
C PHE A 602 4.30 24.58 12.96
N ALA A 603 3.34 23.65 13.08
CA ALA A 603 1.90 23.92 13.13
C ALA A 603 1.37 24.73 11.92
N ILE A 604 1.89 24.45 10.73
CA ILE A 604 1.57 25.14 9.47
C ILE A 604 0.99 24.23 8.38
N CYS A 605 1.07 22.91 8.58
CA CYS A 605 0.72 21.90 7.59
C CYS A 605 -0.73 21.41 7.70
N GLN A 606 -1.47 21.88 8.71
CA GLN A 606 -2.87 21.56 8.93
C GLN A 606 -3.78 22.74 8.57
N GLN A 607 -4.91 22.42 7.92
CA GLN A 607 -5.95 23.40 7.67
C GLN A 607 -6.71 23.71 8.96
N LYS A 608 -6.68 24.96 9.42
CA LYS A 608 -7.29 25.38 10.68
C LYS A 608 -8.81 25.56 10.60
N SER A 609 -9.32 25.96 9.44
CA SER A 609 -10.76 26.04 9.16
C SER A 609 -11.02 25.93 7.65
N ALA A 610 -12.25 25.54 7.29
CA ALA A 610 -12.64 25.34 5.89
C ALA A 610 -12.33 26.59 5.04
N GLY A 611 -11.68 26.38 3.90
CA GLY A 611 -11.27 27.43 2.97
C GLY A 611 -10.03 28.24 3.37
N GLN A 612 -9.46 28.06 4.58
CA GLN A 612 -8.21 28.72 4.94
C GLN A 612 -7.02 28.09 4.20
N PRO A 613 -6.09 28.89 3.65
CA PRO A 613 -4.82 28.40 3.13
C PRO A 613 -3.99 27.74 4.23
N TYR A 614 -3.22 26.73 3.83
CA TYR A 614 -2.26 26.02 4.67
C TYR A 614 -1.14 25.49 3.76
N TYR A 615 -0.05 25.05 4.36
CA TYR A 615 1.07 24.48 3.63
C TYR A 615 0.81 23.00 3.34
N LEU A 616 1.08 22.59 2.11
CA LEU A 616 0.96 21.22 1.64
C LEU A 616 2.31 20.54 1.86
N CYS A 617 2.56 20.15 3.10
CA CYS A 617 3.89 19.72 3.52
C CYS A 617 4.19 18.25 3.20
N HIS A 618 5.46 17.89 3.39
CA HIS A 618 5.95 16.53 3.21
C HIS A 618 5.09 15.51 3.97
N SER A 619 4.80 14.40 3.29
CA SER A 619 3.98 13.28 3.77
C SER A 619 2.47 13.56 3.86
N GLY A 620 2.00 14.74 3.43
CA GLY A 620 0.57 15.05 3.37
C GLY A 620 -0.22 14.29 2.29
N ASP A 621 0.45 13.48 1.49
CA ASP A 621 -0.09 12.56 0.48
C ASP A 621 -0.29 11.13 1.01
N LEU A 622 0.34 10.75 2.14
CA LEU A 622 0.31 9.37 2.64
C LEU A 622 -1.09 8.89 3.00
N LEU A 623 -1.81 9.61 3.88
CA LEU A 623 -3.16 9.19 4.25
C LEU A 623 -4.08 9.10 3.00
N PRO A 624 -4.12 10.11 2.12
CA PRO A 624 -4.89 10.02 0.88
C PRO A 624 -4.56 8.82 -0.02
N VAL A 625 -3.27 8.51 -0.25
CA VAL A 625 -2.87 7.39 -1.11
C VAL A 625 -3.39 6.04 -0.58
N PHE A 626 -3.42 5.86 0.74
CA PHE A 626 -3.88 4.61 1.36
C PHE A 626 -5.38 4.60 1.71
N GLY A 627 -6.07 5.74 1.57
CA GLY A 627 -7.47 5.88 1.96
C GLY A 627 -7.69 5.76 3.48
N THR A 628 -6.68 6.10 4.28
CA THR A 628 -6.67 5.96 5.74
C THR A 628 -7.20 7.15 6.58
N PRO A 629 -7.49 8.38 6.08
CA PRO A 629 -7.93 9.50 6.93
C PRO A 629 -9.14 9.15 7.80
N GLY A 630 -10.14 8.49 7.22
CA GLY A 630 -11.38 8.15 7.90
C GLY A 630 -11.28 6.92 8.78
N TYR A 631 -11.06 5.74 8.19
CA TYR A 631 -11.17 4.51 8.98
C TYR A 631 -10.01 4.31 9.97
N ALA A 632 -8.77 4.66 9.63
CA ALA A 632 -7.63 4.44 10.52
C ALA A 632 -7.49 5.57 11.56
N PHE A 633 -7.74 6.83 11.16
CA PHE A 633 -7.52 8.01 12.01
C PHE A 633 -8.79 8.71 12.48
N ARG A 634 -9.98 8.26 12.05
CA ARG A 634 -11.29 8.83 12.40
C ARG A 634 -11.37 10.35 12.14
N LEU A 635 -10.69 10.82 11.09
CA LEU A 635 -10.73 12.22 10.68
C LEU A 635 -12.05 12.52 9.96
N ALA A 636 -12.76 13.54 10.41
CA ALA A 636 -13.88 14.08 9.65
C ALA A 636 -13.34 14.77 8.37
N PRO A 637 -14.03 14.63 7.21
CA PRO A 637 -13.73 15.46 6.05
C PRO A 637 -13.82 16.95 6.43
N ARG A 638 -12.89 17.75 5.94
CA ARG A 638 -12.83 19.20 6.21
C ARG A 638 -13.89 19.97 5.43
N ASP A 639 -14.20 19.51 4.23
CA ASP A 639 -15.18 20.05 3.28
C ASP A 639 -15.57 18.96 2.26
N GLU A 640 -16.38 19.32 1.27
CA GLU A 640 -16.87 18.43 0.22
C GLU A 640 -15.78 17.85 -0.70
N TYR A 641 -14.56 18.38 -0.68
CA TYR A 641 -13.49 18.01 -1.61
C TYR A 641 -12.56 16.92 -1.09
N ASP A 642 -12.53 16.64 0.22
CA ASP A 642 -11.63 15.64 0.79
C ASP A 642 -11.91 14.23 0.24
N ILE A 643 -13.17 13.79 0.25
CA ILE A 643 -13.54 12.45 -0.23
C ILE A 643 -13.23 12.27 -1.73
N PRO A 644 -13.68 13.16 -2.64
CA PRO A 644 -13.34 13.07 -4.05
C PRO A 644 -11.82 13.07 -4.30
N TYR A 645 -11.06 13.90 -3.57
CA TYR A 645 -9.61 13.97 -3.68
C TYR A 645 -8.90 12.67 -3.28
N VAL A 646 -9.27 12.09 -2.13
CA VAL A 646 -8.69 10.83 -1.66
C VAL A 646 -9.06 9.66 -2.59
N ASN A 647 -10.29 9.62 -3.08
CA ASN A 647 -10.73 8.66 -4.09
C ASN A 647 -9.92 8.76 -5.38
N LEU A 648 -9.68 9.99 -5.86
CA LEU A 648 -8.90 10.25 -7.06
C LEU A 648 -7.45 9.73 -6.92
N LEU A 649 -6.81 9.95 -5.77
CA LEU A 649 -5.45 9.47 -5.51
C LEU A 649 -5.37 7.94 -5.52
N MET A 650 -6.25 7.25 -4.78
CA MET A 650 -6.30 5.79 -4.80
C MET A 650 -6.53 5.24 -6.22
N ASP A 651 -7.41 5.88 -7.00
CA ASP A 651 -7.74 5.43 -8.35
C ASP A 651 -6.58 5.63 -9.33
N HIS A 652 -5.84 6.74 -9.23
CA HIS A 652 -4.64 6.98 -10.02
C HIS A 652 -3.53 5.96 -9.69
N TRP A 653 -3.19 5.79 -8.41
CA TRP A 653 -2.13 4.89 -7.97
C TRP A 653 -2.42 3.44 -8.35
N THR A 654 -3.66 2.99 -8.17
CA THR A 654 -4.05 1.62 -8.49
C THR A 654 -4.24 1.42 -9.99
N SER A 655 -4.62 2.45 -10.74
CA SER A 655 -4.59 2.40 -12.21
C SER A 655 -3.16 2.18 -12.70
N PHE A 656 -2.22 2.97 -12.19
CA PHE A 656 -0.81 2.80 -12.53
C PHE A 656 -0.33 1.39 -12.18
N ALA A 657 -0.68 0.84 -11.02
CA ALA A 657 -0.31 -0.53 -10.67
C ALA A 657 -0.90 -1.59 -11.62
N ARG A 658 -2.16 -1.43 -12.05
CA ARG A 658 -2.85 -2.35 -12.97
C ARG A 658 -2.29 -2.30 -14.39
N THR A 659 -2.04 -1.11 -14.93
CA THR A 659 -1.81 -0.92 -16.37
C THR A 659 -0.46 -0.32 -16.70
N GLY A 660 0.19 0.36 -15.77
CA GLY A 660 1.33 1.24 -16.03
C GLY A 660 0.92 2.64 -16.46
N ASP A 661 -0.38 2.93 -16.51
CA ASP A 661 -0.93 4.24 -16.87
C ASP A 661 -1.75 4.77 -15.66
N PRO A 662 -1.45 5.96 -15.12
CA PRO A 662 -2.18 6.52 -14.00
C PRO A 662 -3.63 6.90 -14.37
N ASN A 663 -4.05 6.87 -15.63
CA ASN A 663 -5.41 7.17 -16.05
C ASN A 663 -6.35 5.94 -15.88
N PRO A 664 -7.26 5.92 -14.89
CA PRO A 664 -8.25 4.86 -14.81
C PRO A 664 -9.19 4.89 -16.02
N SER A 665 -9.44 3.73 -16.64
CA SER A 665 -10.33 3.68 -17.81
C SER A 665 -11.77 4.05 -17.46
N ALA A 666 -12.46 4.73 -18.38
CA ALA A 666 -13.87 5.09 -18.20
C ALA A 666 -14.76 3.87 -17.96
N ALA A 667 -14.48 2.74 -18.64
CA ALA A 667 -15.21 1.48 -18.44
C ALA A 667 -15.02 0.94 -17.02
N TYR A 668 -13.81 1.00 -16.48
CA TYR A 668 -13.54 0.62 -15.08
C TYR A 668 -14.32 1.50 -14.10
N LEU A 669 -14.22 2.82 -14.22
CA LEU A 669 -14.89 3.75 -13.31
C LEU A 669 -16.42 3.60 -13.37
N GLN A 670 -16.98 3.45 -14.57
CA GLN A 670 -18.42 3.26 -14.77
C GLN A 670 -18.90 1.95 -14.15
N THR A 671 -18.23 0.83 -14.43
CA THR A 671 -18.61 -0.48 -13.90
C THR A 671 -18.44 -0.55 -12.38
N ARG A 672 -17.41 0.08 -11.83
CA ARG A 672 -17.18 0.19 -10.39
C ARG A 672 -18.04 1.26 -9.72
N GLY A 673 -18.86 2.03 -10.44
CA GLY A 673 -19.65 3.12 -9.84
C GLY A 673 -18.81 4.24 -9.20
N TYR A 674 -17.57 4.45 -9.65
CA TYR A 674 -16.65 5.47 -9.12
C TYR A 674 -16.90 6.84 -9.76
N THR A 675 -18.10 7.36 -9.52
CA THR A 675 -18.64 8.58 -10.15
C THR A 675 -17.90 9.85 -9.75
N THR A 676 -17.38 9.95 -8.52
CA THR A 676 -16.61 11.13 -8.07
C THR A 676 -15.34 11.29 -8.89
N THR A 677 -14.56 10.21 -9.03
CA THR A 677 -13.36 10.17 -9.87
C THR A 677 -13.70 10.40 -11.33
N GLN A 678 -14.77 9.78 -11.85
CA GLN A 678 -15.22 9.99 -13.22
C GLN A 678 -15.55 11.46 -13.50
N SER A 679 -16.21 12.14 -12.56
CA SER A 679 -16.54 13.56 -12.65
C SER A 679 -15.28 14.43 -12.67
N LEU A 680 -14.34 14.18 -11.74
CA LEU A 680 -13.10 14.94 -11.63
C LEU A 680 -12.18 14.81 -12.86
N LEU A 681 -12.23 13.66 -13.54
CA LEU A 681 -11.43 13.37 -14.74
C LEU A 681 -12.16 13.67 -16.05
N SER A 682 -13.41 14.15 -16.01
CA SER A 682 -14.19 14.39 -17.23
C SER A 682 -13.48 15.40 -18.15
N GLY A 683 -13.11 14.94 -19.35
CA GLY A 683 -12.39 15.76 -20.34
C GLY A 683 -10.93 16.06 -19.99
N LYS A 684 -10.37 15.44 -18.95
CA LYS A 684 -9.00 15.64 -18.48
C LYS A 684 -8.22 14.33 -18.62
N GLN A 685 -6.95 14.42 -18.98
CA GLN A 685 -6.09 13.25 -19.14
C GLN A 685 -4.69 13.57 -18.63
N TRP A 686 -4.15 12.66 -17.81
CA TRP A 686 -2.77 12.73 -17.35
C TRP A 686 -1.85 12.28 -18.48
N GLN A 687 -1.13 13.24 -19.05
CA GLN A 687 -0.25 13.00 -20.19
C GLN A 687 1.09 12.43 -19.71
N GLN A 688 1.63 11.49 -20.48
CA GLN A 688 2.99 11.00 -20.28
C GLN A 688 3.99 12.11 -20.61
N ILE A 689 5.04 12.24 -19.79
CA ILE A 689 6.17 13.11 -20.08
C ILE A 689 6.96 12.52 -21.25
N SER A 690 7.21 13.34 -22.26
CA SER A 690 8.04 12.97 -23.42
C SER A 690 9.11 14.03 -23.67
N ALA A 691 10.16 13.66 -24.42
CA ALA A 691 11.19 14.61 -24.81
C ALA A 691 10.57 15.71 -25.69
N THR A 692 10.64 16.96 -25.22
CA THR A 692 10.31 18.12 -26.06
C THR A 692 11.50 18.43 -26.97
N ASP A 693 11.20 18.92 -28.17
CA ASP A 693 12.13 19.28 -29.26
C ASP A 693 12.95 20.57 -28.98
N GLY A 694 13.27 20.83 -27.71
CA GLY A 694 14.17 21.92 -27.33
C GLY A 694 13.54 23.32 -27.32
N SER A 695 12.23 23.47 -27.54
CA SER A 695 11.52 24.76 -27.51
C SER A 695 10.74 25.05 -26.22
N GLY A 696 11.06 24.39 -25.10
CA GLY A 696 10.61 24.80 -23.76
C GLY A 696 9.11 24.67 -23.44
N GLY A 697 8.30 24.07 -24.31
CA GLY A 697 6.88 23.80 -24.04
C GLY A 697 6.48 22.44 -24.59
N GLY A 698 5.99 21.54 -23.73
CA GLY A 698 5.46 20.24 -24.17
C GLY A 698 5.61 19.08 -23.18
N ALA A 699 6.26 19.27 -22.04
CA ALA A 699 6.30 18.31 -20.95
C ALA A 699 5.56 18.90 -19.75
N GLY A 700 4.64 18.14 -19.14
CA GLY A 700 3.83 18.63 -18.04
C GLY A 700 3.79 17.67 -16.85
N LEU A 701 3.45 18.23 -15.69
CA LEU A 701 3.11 17.52 -14.47
C LEU A 701 1.60 17.48 -14.32
N TRP A 702 1.09 16.45 -13.66
CA TRP A 702 -0.30 16.42 -13.22
C TRP A 702 -0.45 17.11 -11.87
N SER A 703 -1.17 18.22 -11.85
CA SER A 703 -1.57 18.91 -10.63
C SER A 703 -2.64 18.08 -9.92
N LEU A 704 -2.36 17.68 -8.68
CA LEU A 704 -3.27 16.87 -7.88
C LEU A 704 -4.09 17.73 -6.90
N GLY A 705 -5.40 17.44 -6.87
CA GLY A 705 -6.35 18.24 -6.11
C GLY A 705 -7.81 18.06 -6.51
N PRO A 706 -8.68 18.93 -5.99
CA PRO A 706 -10.09 19.02 -6.40
C PRO A 706 -10.27 19.45 -7.86
N GLU A 707 -9.30 20.14 -8.45
CA GLU A 707 -9.32 20.53 -9.85
C GLU A 707 -8.10 20.00 -10.60
N PRO A 708 -8.02 18.67 -10.81
CA PRO A 708 -6.83 18.08 -11.40
C PRO A 708 -6.64 18.52 -12.85
N GLY A 709 -5.39 18.57 -13.32
CA GLY A 709 -5.06 18.96 -14.69
C GLY A 709 -3.56 19.06 -14.95
N MET A 710 -3.18 19.18 -16.22
CA MET A 710 -1.78 19.35 -16.61
C MET A 710 -1.29 20.76 -16.25
N VAL A 711 -0.07 20.86 -15.73
CA VAL A 711 0.70 22.09 -15.54
C VAL A 711 2.09 21.90 -16.16
N GLU A 712 2.79 22.99 -16.50
CA GLU A 712 4.14 22.91 -17.08
C GLU A 712 5.12 22.19 -16.15
N LEU A 713 6.04 21.39 -16.71
CA LEU A 713 7.07 20.68 -15.95
C LEU A 713 8.07 21.62 -15.25
N ASP A 714 8.31 22.80 -15.80
CA ASP A 714 9.23 23.80 -15.25
C ASP A 714 8.46 24.85 -14.42
N GLN A 715 7.68 24.40 -13.42
CA GLN A 715 6.91 25.33 -12.59
C GLN A 715 7.86 26.26 -11.83
N ARG A 716 7.71 27.57 -12.08
CA ARG A 716 8.57 28.62 -11.54
C ARG A 716 10.04 28.48 -11.98
N GLY A 717 10.26 28.07 -13.23
CA GLY A 717 11.59 27.93 -13.82
C GLY A 717 12.48 29.17 -13.67
N GLU A 718 11.93 30.39 -13.68
CA GLU A 718 12.72 31.60 -13.41
C GLU A 718 13.32 31.65 -11.99
N GLN A 719 12.61 31.15 -10.98
CA GLN A 719 13.14 31.03 -9.61
C GLN A 719 14.25 29.97 -9.57
N CYS A 720 14.02 28.80 -10.17
CA CYS A 720 15.01 27.73 -10.24
C CYS A 720 16.28 28.18 -10.99
N ASN A 721 16.12 28.86 -12.14
CA ASN A 721 17.20 29.47 -12.91
C ASN A 721 17.99 30.48 -12.08
N ALA A 722 17.30 31.36 -11.35
CA ALA A 722 17.94 32.36 -10.49
C ALA A 722 18.82 31.71 -9.40
N LEU A 723 18.40 30.57 -8.86
CA LEU A 723 19.10 29.83 -7.81
C LEU A 723 20.15 28.83 -8.35
N GLY A 724 20.38 28.80 -9.68
CA GLY A 724 21.40 27.96 -10.30
C GLY A 724 20.96 26.54 -10.65
N TYR A 725 19.65 26.29 -10.72
CA TYR A 725 19.05 24.98 -11.02
C TYR A 725 18.16 25.05 -12.28
N PRO A 726 18.68 25.41 -13.47
CA PRO A 726 17.88 25.42 -14.68
C PRO A 726 17.38 24.03 -15.05
N ILE A 727 16.20 23.89 -15.66
CA ILE A 727 15.56 22.58 -15.92
C ILE A 727 16.47 21.51 -16.57
N ASP A 728 17.48 21.93 -17.35
CA ASP A 728 18.44 21.06 -18.03
C ASP A 728 19.72 20.73 -17.23
N TYR A 729 19.85 21.20 -15.98
CA TYR A 729 21.10 21.07 -15.21
C TYR A 729 21.46 19.62 -14.92
N VAL A 730 20.46 18.77 -14.66
CA VAL A 730 20.67 17.33 -14.45
C VAL A 730 21.06 16.62 -15.74
N THR A 731 20.58 17.07 -16.90
CA THR A 731 20.96 16.50 -18.21
C THR A 731 22.46 16.70 -18.52
N LYS A 732 23.09 17.72 -17.94
CA LYS A 732 24.51 18.04 -18.11
C LYS A 732 25.45 17.19 -17.24
N LEU A 733 24.90 16.39 -16.33
CA LEU A 733 25.59 15.57 -15.34
C LEU A 733 25.82 14.12 -15.82
#